data_AF-A0A0S4UC48-F1
#
_entry.id   AF-A0A0S4UC48-F1
#
_cell.length_a   1.000
_cell.length_b   1.000
_cell.length_c   1.000
_cell.angle_alpha   90.00
_cell.angle_beta   90.00
_cell.angle_gamma   90.00
#
_symmetry.space_group_name_H-M   'P 1'
#
loop_
_entity.id
_entity.type
_entity.pdbx_description
1 polymer ?
#
loop_
_entity_poly.entity_id
_entity_poly.type
_entity_poly.pdbx_seq_one_letter_code
_entity_poly.pdbx_strand_id
1 'polypeptide(L)'
;MQAAHRVSLAKEYTAYAASLRTALGMLGARYREALALSPAHADLPWKQAEQLWQGAILQHWASLPADAPLSAYVLTHDTLRMLGEQLRHTVLRVREELTISLAHAAEAGDTPDPGMLDKLKTLVELSRQANLNLGASNLPVAPPPQFIDAYPSGAVLRKWSEQVDAGAASGPLRKALDTAERIEQQDDLKLQEAAIDAARGVIESLITTIEGGGKLRLASGTSLGVNTGTISTGLQNARQALAVPVAIQADFHASHKRQAVVEIARGSHGRDLFVGTDKTVLAAAGFGASVGYDFKVLQNRIRAMVGASVVPIDVEKGERVGVMYRAVRQVTQAAGPHADWDAVKYDDAATREAMIALSNWLFQQATEHRERPPGADAVWNALAQHCSGAGADAISVGWVDQRKHRLRHKLRVGGGVNVRVTAPAAPVRVGVGVRLTGEITSRDTTAMRETTGIMRAEQYSQGHGGHMTVRAGVNYAVGKRFYTSPAQDAAAAGPTASVPSGGRRSITQGFNGGTPLTYTKQFAEHSHTAKLKTVHLDGRLADRVCYFDKEYKSAKEYLALIRSAQDTWIDMLSRKPGGTVEKARKEFEDYCATVEQHTGPHIRYLLRERLRPAAAREVEGHLDLANLHRATATGTPSGQADAPAMPEAGAMATPPARKTSHMPRPLRNLADKVTGRSQQAEARRMDIDAIRARLASGQPEPGRMIRALQREAEHRQATARPPAEADAQACEAKADAVLFAEASWLPEKLAIVENVSKRESRGVSLTVQMQSTTEASGQRELNSLKFG
;
A
#
# COMPACT_ATOMS: atom_id res chain seq x y z
N MET A 1 -3.17 9.78 -3.66
CA MET A 1 -3.40 10.93 -2.75
C MET A 1 -4.77 10.81 -2.10
N GLN A 2 -5.86 10.66 -2.86
CA GLN A 2 -7.23 10.43 -2.36
C GLN A 2 -7.32 9.45 -1.18
N ALA A 3 -6.82 8.22 -1.36
CA ALA A 3 -6.93 7.18 -0.32
C ALA A 3 -6.20 7.53 0.98
N ALA A 4 -5.23 8.43 1.01
CA ALA A 4 -4.55 8.83 2.25
C ALA A 4 -5.16 10.09 2.88
N HIS A 5 -5.71 10.99 2.07
CA HIS A 5 -6.34 12.24 2.52
C HIS A 5 -7.71 12.01 3.18
N ARG A 6 -8.33 10.87 2.88
CA ARG A 6 -9.67 10.52 3.36
C ARG A 6 -9.62 9.92 4.77
N VAL A 7 -10.60 10.33 5.56
CA VAL A 7 -10.82 9.78 6.90
C VAL A 7 -11.39 8.35 6.78
N SER A 8 -11.50 7.60 7.88
CA SER A 8 -12.12 6.28 7.84
C SER A 8 -13.54 6.33 7.30
N LEU A 9 -13.96 5.28 6.60
CA LEU A 9 -15.27 5.21 5.93
C LEU A 9 -16.40 5.43 6.93
N ALA A 10 -16.29 4.87 8.13
CA ALA A 10 -17.25 5.09 9.22
C ALA A 10 -17.39 6.58 9.56
N LYS A 11 -16.28 7.30 9.72
CA LYS A 11 -16.29 8.74 10.03
C LYS A 11 -16.78 9.58 8.86
N GLU A 12 -16.39 9.24 7.63
CA GLU A 12 -16.90 9.91 6.42
C GLU A 12 -18.41 9.73 6.30
N TYR A 13 -18.91 8.52 6.51
CA TYR A 13 -20.35 8.24 6.48
C TYR A 13 -21.08 9.00 7.60
N THR A 14 -20.56 9.03 8.82
CA THR A 14 -21.14 9.81 9.93
C THR A 14 -21.14 11.31 9.60
N ALA A 15 -20.03 11.85 9.10
CA ALA A 15 -19.92 13.26 8.74
C ALA A 15 -20.84 13.63 7.57
N TYR A 16 -20.96 12.74 6.58
CA TYR A 16 -21.84 12.89 5.43
C TYR A 16 -23.30 12.88 5.86
N ALA A 17 -23.74 11.86 6.62
CA ALA A 17 -25.10 11.77 7.14
C ALA A 17 -25.44 12.96 8.05
N ALA A 18 -24.51 13.40 8.92
CA ALA A 18 -24.70 14.58 9.75
C ALA A 18 -24.84 15.87 8.92
N SER A 19 -24.03 16.02 7.87
CA SER A 19 -24.06 17.17 6.96
C SER A 19 -25.36 17.23 6.17
N LEU A 20 -25.79 16.10 5.60
CA LEU A 20 -27.08 15.99 4.91
C LEU A 20 -28.24 16.32 5.85
N ARG A 21 -28.28 15.74 7.05
CA ARG A 21 -29.34 16.00 8.04
C ARG A 21 -29.38 17.47 8.45
N THR A 22 -28.22 18.09 8.63
CA THR A 22 -28.10 19.51 8.96
C THR A 22 -28.66 20.37 7.82
N ALA A 23 -28.30 20.06 6.57
CA ALA A 23 -28.82 20.74 5.39
C ALA A 23 -30.35 20.53 5.23
N LEU A 24 -30.84 19.30 5.38
CA LEU A 24 -32.26 18.95 5.33
C LEU A 24 -33.06 19.67 6.41
N GLY A 25 -32.58 19.70 7.65
CA GLY A 25 -33.23 20.38 8.76
C GLY A 25 -33.37 21.89 8.50
N MET A 26 -32.31 22.54 7.99
CA MET A 26 -32.34 23.96 7.66
C MET A 26 -33.25 24.27 6.46
N LEU A 27 -33.17 23.49 5.37
CA LEU A 27 -34.03 23.69 4.20
C LEU A 27 -35.51 23.40 4.53
N GLY A 28 -35.77 22.35 5.32
CA GLY A 28 -37.10 22.03 5.81
C GLY A 28 -37.66 23.09 6.77
N ALA A 29 -36.84 23.68 7.64
CA ALA A 29 -37.27 24.81 8.48
C ALA A 29 -37.67 26.02 7.63
N ARG A 30 -36.84 26.41 6.67
CA ARG A 30 -37.12 27.52 5.75
C ARG A 30 -38.39 27.31 4.93
N TYR A 31 -38.59 26.10 4.42
CA TYR A 31 -39.81 25.81 3.67
C TYR A 31 -41.06 25.87 4.55
N ARG A 32 -40.99 25.46 5.82
CA ARG A 32 -42.10 25.64 6.79
C ARG A 32 -42.36 27.12 7.08
N GLU A 33 -41.32 27.92 7.26
CA GLU A 33 -41.46 29.37 7.45
C GLU A 33 -42.13 30.02 6.24
N ALA A 34 -41.72 29.66 5.02
CA ALA A 34 -42.33 30.16 3.79
C ALA A 34 -43.81 29.76 3.65
N LEU A 35 -44.19 28.54 4.08
CA LEU A 35 -45.59 28.09 4.10
C LEU A 35 -46.44 28.70 5.22
N ALA A 36 -45.81 29.18 6.29
CA ALA A 36 -46.52 29.78 7.42
C ALA A 36 -46.92 31.25 7.15
N LEU A 37 -46.29 31.89 6.16
CA LEU A 37 -46.66 33.24 5.73
C LEU A 37 -48.03 33.23 5.04
N SER A 38 -48.88 34.20 5.37
CA SER A 38 -50.19 34.34 4.75
C SER A 38 -50.03 34.59 3.24
N PRO A 39 -50.64 33.78 2.36
CA PRO A 39 -50.51 33.92 0.91
C PRO A 39 -51.18 35.21 0.38
N ALA A 40 -52.01 35.86 1.20
CA ALA A 40 -52.60 37.17 0.89
C ALA A 40 -51.56 38.30 0.93
N HIS A 41 -50.52 38.19 1.78
CA HIS A 41 -49.55 39.26 2.03
C HIS A 41 -48.12 38.93 1.55
N ALA A 42 -47.84 37.65 1.27
CA ALA A 42 -46.54 37.18 0.79
C ALA A 42 -46.67 36.53 -0.60
N ASP A 43 -45.56 36.43 -1.33
CA ASP A 43 -45.51 35.67 -2.58
C ASP A 43 -45.70 34.17 -2.31
N LEU A 44 -46.21 33.44 -3.31
CA LEU A 44 -46.30 32.00 -3.23
C LEU A 44 -44.90 31.40 -3.06
N PRO A 45 -44.71 30.39 -2.19
CA PRO A 45 -43.43 29.74 -2.01
C PRO A 45 -42.99 28.90 -3.23
N TRP A 46 -43.86 28.76 -4.23
CA TRP A 46 -43.63 27.98 -5.45
C TRP A 46 -43.72 28.86 -6.69
N LYS A 47 -42.65 28.84 -7.49
CA LYS A 47 -42.56 29.46 -8.83
C LYS A 47 -42.63 28.42 -9.95
N GLN A 48 -42.38 27.15 -9.64
CA GLN A 48 -42.38 26.03 -10.58
C GLN A 48 -43.08 24.80 -9.98
N ALA A 49 -43.69 23.98 -10.83
CA ALA A 49 -44.45 22.80 -10.40
C ALA A 49 -43.57 21.77 -9.67
N GLU A 50 -42.29 21.71 -10.02
CA GLU A 50 -41.31 20.84 -9.37
C GLU A 50 -41.09 21.23 -7.89
N GLN A 51 -41.15 22.52 -7.56
CA GLN A 51 -40.90 23.04 -6.21
C GLN A 51 -41.97 22.62 -5.20
N LEU A 52 -43.21 22.36 -5.66
CA LEU A 52 -44.28 21.79 -4.84
C LEU A 52 -43.86 20.42 -4.28
N TRP A 53 -43.36 19.54 -5.16
CA TRP A 53 -42.89 18.21 -4.79
C TRP A 53 -41.60 18.25 -3.98
N GLN A 54 -40.62 19.08 -4.37
CA GLN A 54 -39.37 19.23 -3.63
C GLN A 54 -39.60 19.70 -2.19
N GLY A 55 -40.50 20.66 -1.98
CA GLY A 55 -40.86 21.15 -0.65
C GLY A 55 -41.49 20.07 0.24
N ALA A 56 -42.43 19.29 -0.31
CA ALA A 56 -43.02 18.15 0.41
C ALA A 56 -41.99 17.05 0.74
N ILE A 57 -41.09 16.76 -0.20
CA ILE A 57 -39.99 15.80 0.00
C ILE A 57 -39.03 16.29 1.08
N LEU A 58 -38.67 17.57 1.09
CA LEU A 58 -37.80 18.16 2.12
C LEU A 58 -38.43 18.06 3.51
N GLN A 59 -39.74 18.31 3.65
CA GLN A 59 -40.45 18.11 4.91
C GLN A 59 -40.42 16.66 5.37
N HIS A 60 -40.66 15.72 4.45
CA HIS A 60 -40.61 14.30 4.75
C HIS A 60 -39.23 13.88 5.25
N TRP A 61 -38.18 14.21 4.51
CA TRP A 61 -36.81 13.90 4.89
C TRP A 61 -36.40 14.57 6.21
N ALA A 62 -36.81 15.81 6.46
CA ALA A 62 -36.53 16.50 7.72
C ALA A 62 -37.33 15.94 8.91
N SER A 63 -38.43 15.23 8.66
CA SER A 63 -39.25 14.60 9.71
C SER A 63 -38.73 13.23 10.16
N LEU A 64 -37.77 12.65 9.46
CA LEU A 64 -37.20 11.35 9.82
C LEU A 64 -36.37 11.44 11.11
N PRO A 65 -36.34 10.36 11.93
CA PRO A 65 -35.54 10.31 13.16
C PRO A 65 -34.05 10.58 12.93
N ALA A 66 -33.39 11.18 13.93
CA ALA A 66 -31.97 11.52 13.85
C ALA A 66 -31.05 10.30 13.69
N ASP A 67 -31.50 9.12 14.11
CA ASP A 67 -30.82 7.82 14.01
C ASP A 67 -31.22 7.01 12.76
N ALA A 68 -32.15 7.50 11.94
CA ALA A 68 -32.61 6.80 10.75
C ALA A 68 -31.45 6.54 9.76
N PRO A 69 -31.28 5.31 9.24
CA PRO A 69 -30.27 4.99 8.24
C PRO A 69 -30.54 5.75 6.93
N LEU A 70 -29.51 6.04 6.12
CA LEU A 70 -29.69 6.75 4.85
C LEU A 70 -30.62 6.00 3.87
N SER A 71 -30.72 4.68 3.98
CA SER A 71 -31.69 3.88 3.22
C SER A 71 -33.15 4.24 3.52
N ALA A 72 -33.45 4.78 4.70
CA ALA A 72 -34.80 5.24 5.05
C ALA A 72 -35.21 6.52 4.29
N TYR A 73 -34.27 7.21 3.66
CA TYR A 73 -34.52 8.43 2.89
C TYR A 73 -34.84 8.14 1.41
N VAL A 74 -34.76 6.89 0.97
CA VAL A 74 -35.07 6.50 -0.41
C VAL A 74 -36.56 6.68 -0.68
N LEU A 75 -36.90 7.48 -1.68
CA LEU A 75 -38.28 7.75 -2.06
C LEU A 75 -38.84 6.61 -2.90
N THR A 76 -39.66 5.77 -2.27
CA THR A 76 -40.42 4.75 -3.00
C THR A 76 -41.65 5.35 -3.68
N HIS A 77 -42.22 4.62 -4.64
CA HIS A 77 -43.45 5.03 -5.29
C HIS A 77 -44.62 5.22 -4.30
N ASP A 78 -44.70 4.39 -3.26
CA ASP A 78 -45.73 4.52 -2.20
C ASP A 78 -45.48 5.73 -1.30
N THR A 79 -44.22 6.01 -0.95
CA THR A 79 -43.85 7.20 -0.20
C THR A 79 -44.26 8.47 -0.96
N LEU A 80 -43.97 8.53 -2.26
CA LEU A 80 -44.32 9.68 -3.09
C LEU A 80 -45.84 9.85 -3.26
N ARG A 81 -46.60 8.76 -3.32
CA ARG A 81 -48.07 8.84 -3.37
C ARG A 81 -48.64 9.49 -2.11
N MET A 82 -48.16 9.05 -0.94
CA MET A 82 -48.52 9.62 0.36
C MET A 82 -48.16 11.12 0.43
N LEU A 83 -46.94 11.48 0.00
CA LEU A 83 -46.52 12.89 -0.05
C LEU A 83 -47.37 13.72 -1.02
N GLY A 84 -47.76 13.14 -2.15
CA GLY A 84 -48.65 13.79 -3.11
C GLY A 84 -50.01 14.13 -2.54
N GLU A 85 -50.59 13.25 -1.72
CA GLU A 85 -51.87 13.51 -1.03
C GLU A 85 -51.74 14.62 0.02
N GLN A 86 -50.67 14.60 0.82
CA GLN A 86 -50.38 15.66 1.79
C GLN A 86 -50.14 17.02 1.12
N LEU A 87 -49.40 17.01 0.01
CA LEU A 87 -49.15 18.19 -0.81
C LEU A 87 -50.45 18.74 -1.41
N ARG A 88 -51.34 17.87 -1.91
CA ARG A 88 -52.66 18.26 -2.41
C ARG A 88 -53.47 18.98 -1.34
N HIS A 89 -53.51 18.47 -0.11
CA HIS A 89 -54.19 19.15 1.00
C HIS A 89 -53.57 20.51 1.34
N THR A 90 -52.24 20.59 1.31
CA THR A 90 -51.51 21.86 1.55
C THR A 90 -51.87 22.91 0.50
N VAL A 91 -51.87 22.53 -0.78
CA VAL A 91 -52.23 23.44 -1.89
C VAL A 91 -53.71 23.85 -1.84
N LEU A 92 -54.61 22.94 -1.49
CA LEU A 92 -56.04 23.26 -1.31
C LEU A 92 -56.24 24.29 -0.19
N ARG A 93 -55.54 24.14 0.94
CA ARG A 93 -55.59 25.12 2.02
C ARG A 93 -55.12 26.51 1.56
N VAL A 94 -53.99 26.61 0.86
CA VAL A 94 -53.49 27.89 0.33
C VAL A 94 -54.49 28.50 -0.66
N ARG A 95 -55.11 27.66 -1.51
CA ARG A 95 -56.17 28.10 -2.44
C ARG A 95 -57.39 28.63 -1.70
N GLU A 96 -57.84 27.96 -0.66
CA GLU A 96 -58.96 28.39 0.19
C GLU A 96 -58.65 29.74 0.85
N GLU A 97 -57.47 29.89 1.47
CA GLU A 97 -57.05 31.15 2.09
C GLU A 97 -57.02 32.32 1.10
N LEU A 98 -56.51 32.11 -0.12
CA LEU A 98 -56.54 33.11 -1.21
C LEU A 98 -57.97 33.43 -1.67
N THR A 99 -58.83 32.41 -1.81
CA THR A 99 -60.21 32.58 -2.26
C THR A 99 -61.04 33.34 -1.22
N ILE A 100 -60.87 33.00 0.06
CA ILE A 100 -61.49 33.70 1.18
C ILE A 100 -61.03 35.17 1.21
N SER A 101 -59.73 35.44 1.02
CA SER A 101 -59.20 36.81 1.01
C SER A 101 -59.75 37.64 -0.16
N LEU A 102 -59.88 37.04 -1.35
CA LEU A 102 -60.52 37.67 -2.51
C LEU A 102 -62.01 37.96 -2.28
N ALA A 103 -62.74 37.05 -1.62
CA ALA A 103 -64.15 37.25 -1.29
C ALA A 103 -64.34 38.40 -0.29
N HIS A 104 -63.51 38.48 0.76
CA HIS A 104 -63.56 39.57 1.73
C HIS A 104 -63.26 40.94 1.10
N ALA A 105 -62.31 41.02 0.15
CA ALA A 105 -62.03 42.25 -0.59
C ALA A 105 -63.23 42.70 -1.44
N ALA A 106 -63.91 41.75 -2.10
CA ALA A 106 -65.09 42.03 -2.90
C ALA A 106 -66.30 42.47 -2.05
N GLU A 107 -66.49 41.90 -0.86
CA GLU A 107 -67.55 42.29 0.09
C GLU A 107 -67.31 43.66 0.73
N ALA A 108 -66.04 44.06 0.91
CA ALA A 108 -65.67 45.38 1.42
C ALA A 108 -65.87 46.52 0.41
N GLY A 109 -66.20 46.20 -0.85
CA GLY A 109 -66.34 47.18 -1.93
C GLY A 109 -65.02 47.65 -2.55
N ASP A 110 -63.91 47.04 -2.13
CA ASP A 110 -62.59 47.30 -2.70
C ASP A 110 -62.43 46.53 -4.03
N THR A 111 -61.75 47.13 -5.00
CA THR A 111 -61.36 46.39 -6.21
C THR A 111 -60.37 45.29 -5.82
N PRO A 112 -60.64 44.00 -6.14
CA PRO A 112 -59.78 42.90 -5.74
C PRO A 112 -58.37 43.12 -6.31
N ASP A 113 -57.35 43.02 -5.44
CA ASP A 113 -55.95 43.20 -5.83
C ASP A 113 -55.62 42.30 -7.04
N PRO A 114 -55.23 42.88 -8.20
CA PRO A 114 -54.81 42.12 -9.37
C PRO A 114 -53.72 41.09 -9.06
N GLY A 115 -52.86 41.37 -8.08
CA GLY A 115 -51.81 40.46 -7.62
C GLY A 115 -52.34 39.18 -6.96
N MET A 116 -53.43 39.25 -6.18
CA MET A 116 -54.03 38.06 -5.56
C MET A 116 -54.69 37.14 -6.60
N LEU A 117 -55.34 37.72 -7.61
CA LEU A 117 -55.96 36.95 -8.70
C LEU A 117 -54.90 36.25 -9.56
N ASP A 118 -53.76 36.91 -9.79
CA ASP A 118 -52.62 36.32 -10.50
C ASP A 118 -51.96 35.18 -9.72
N LYS A 119 -51.81 35.33 -8.40
CA LYS A 119 -51.36 34.24 -7.51
C LYS A 119 -52.28 33.03 -7.56
N LEU A 120 -53.60 33.23 -7.52
CA LEU A 120 -54.57 32.14 -7.61
C LEU A 120 -54.47 31.39 -8.96
N LYS A 121 -54.37 32.14 -10.08
CA LYS A 121 -54.17 31.55 -11.42
C LYS A 121 -52.86 30.75 -11.49
N THR A 122 -51.79 31.32 -10.96
CA THR A 122 -50.47 30.67 -10.90
C THR A 122 -50.53 29.39 -10.10
N LEU A 123 -51.16 29.40 -8.90
CA LEU A 123 -51.29 28.22 -8.06
C LEU A 123 -52.06 27.09 -8.76
N VAL A 124 -53.16 27.42 -9.45
CA VAL A 124 -53.94 26.43 -10.22
C VAL A 124 -53.10 25.83 -11.34
N GLU A 125 -52.36 26.65 -12.10
CA GLU A 125 -51.52 26.16 -13.19
C GLU A 125 -50.35 25.29 -12.68
N LEU A 126 -49.68 25.70 -11.61
CA LEU A 126 -48.63 24.92 -10.97
C LEU A 126 -49.15 23.57 -10.45
N SER A 127 -50.34 23.56 -9.83
CA SER A 127 -50.96 22.33 -9.32
C SER A 127 -51.34 21.34 -10.43
N ARG A 128 -51.74 21.87 -11.60
CA ARG A 128 -52.05 21.08 -12.80
C ARG A 128 -50.78 20.46 -13.37
N GLN A 129 -49.73 21.26 -13.53
CA GLN A 129 -48.42 20.80 -13.99
C GLN A 129 -47.77 19.79 -13.03
N ALA A 130 -48.05 19.90 -11.73
CA ALA A 130 -47.59 18.97 -10.70
C ALA A 130 -48.43 17.68 -10.58
N ASN A 131 -49.47 17.51 -11.41
CA ASN A 131 -50.40 16.36 -11.41
C ASN A 131 -51.12 16.13 -10.07
N LEU A 132 -51.44 17.21 -9.33
CA LEU A 132 -52.11 17.12 -8.02
C LEU A 132 -53.64 16.94 -8.12
N ASN A 133 -54.23 17.10 -9.31
CA ASN A 133 -55.66 16.85 -9.59
C ASN A 133 -56.64 17.50 -8.60
N LEU A 134 -56.50 18.81 -8.35
CA LEU A 134 -57.27 19.55 -7.33
C LEU A 134 -58.81 19.53 -7.51
N GLY A 135 -59.31 19.20 -8.71
CA GLY A 135 -60.75 19.23 -9.06
C GLY A 135 -61.45 17.87 -9.08
N ALA A 136 -60.73 16.77 -8.88
CA ALA A 136 -61.27 15.41 -8.95
C ALA A 136 -60.71 14.58 -7.79
N SER A 137 -61.41 14.58 -6.66
CA SER A 137 -61.05 13.85 -5.43
C SER A 137 -60.79 12.36 -5.65
N ASN A 138 -61.36 11.79 -6.72
CA ASN A 138 -61.33 10.37 -7.05
C ASN A 138 -60.16 9.97 -7.98
N LEU A 139 -59.38 10.92 -8.49
CA LEU A 139 -58.20 10.63 -9.31
C LEU A 139 -56.95 10.57 -8.42
N PRO A 140 -56.14 9.49 -8.49
CA PRO A 140 -54.93 9.38 -7.69
C PRO A 140 -53.91 10.45 -8.09
N VAL A 141 -53.13 10.93 -7.11
CA VAL A 141 -51.98 11.79 -7.40
C VAL A 141 -50.92 10.93 -8.10
N ALA A 142 -50.50 11.36 -9.28
CA ALA A 142 -49.46 10.67 -10.05
C ALA A 142 -48.10 11.28 -9.70
N PRO A 143 -47.22 10.59 -8.94
CA PRO A 143 -45.93 11.15 -8.57
C PRO A 143 -45.01 11.29 -9.79
N PRO A 144 -44.23 12.38 -9.90
CA PRO A 144 -43.29 12.56 -10.99
C PRO A 144 -42.23 11.46 -11.00
N PRO A 145 -41.92 10.84 -12.15
CA PRO A 145 -41.00 9.71 -12.23
C PRO A 145 -39.57 10.07 -11.83
N GLN A 146 -39.15 11.34 -11.97
CA GLN A 146 -37.80 11.77 -11.62
C GLN A 146 -37.46 11.71 -10.11
N PHE A 147 -38.46 11.56 -9.24
CA PHE A 147 -38.25 11.46 -7.79
C PHE A 147 -38.28 10.01 -7.28
N ILE A 148 -38.66 9.04 -8.11
CA ILE A 148 -38.66 7.62 -7.73
C ILE A 148 -37.21 7.18 -7.55
N ASP A 149 -36.93 6.52 -6.43
CA ASP A 149 -35.59 6.09 -5.99
C ASP A 149 -34.61 7.25 -5.72
N ALA A 150 -35.10 8.49 -5.72
CA ALA A 150 -34.29 9.64 -5.32
C ALA A 150 -34.04 9.62 -3.81
N TYR A 151 -32.84 10.05 -3.42
CA TYR A 151 -32.39 10.14 -2.04
C TYR A 151 -31.62 11.47 -1.86
N PRO A 152 -31.49 11.98 -0.63
CA PRO A 152 -30.81 13.24 -0.40
C PRO A 152 -29.32 13.12 -0.68
N SER A 153 -28.81 14.02 -1.51
CA SER A 153 -27.39 14.25 -1.77
C SER A 153 -27.08 15.75 -1.65
N GLY A 154 -25.85 16.10 -1.31
CA GLY A 154 -25.31 17.45 -1.31
C GLY A 154 -25.60 18.17 -2.62
N ALA A 155 -25.34 17.53 -3.76
CA ALA A 155 -25.63 18.11 -5.08
C ALA A 155 -27.14 18.40 -5.29
N VAL A 156 -28.02 17.48 -4.89
CA VAL A 156 -29.48 17.67 -4.98
C VAL A 156 -29.93 18.81 -4.06
N LEU A 157 -29.46 18.80 -2.81
CA LEU A 157 -29.83 19.80 -1.81
C LEU A 157 -29.27 21.19 -2.14
N ARG A 158 -28.10 21.28 -2.77
CA ARG A 158 -27.54 22.53 -3.29
C ARG A 158 -28.42 23.12 -4.38
N LYS A 159 -28.76 22.32 -5.39
CA LYS A 159 -29.67 22.72 -6.46
C LYS A 159 -31.00 23.21 -5.90
N TRP A 160 -31.55 22.53 -4.89
CA TRP A 160 -32.81 22.93 -4.26
C TRP A 160 -32.65 24.17 -3.37
N SER A 161 -31.49 24.39 -2.74
CA SER A 161 -31.22 25.56 -1.91
C SER A 161 -31.17 26.87 -2.71
N GLU A 162 -30.58 26.84 -3.92
CA GLU A 162 -30.48 27.98 -4.83
C GLU A 162 -31.87 28.47 -5.29
N GLN A 163 -32.86 27.59 -5.28
CA GLN A 163 -34.24 27.89 -5.69
C GLN A 163 -35.08 28.51 -4.57
N VAL A 164 -34.71 28.28 -3.31
CA VAL A 164 -35.43 28.79 -2.13
C VAL A 164 -34.99 30.24 -1.82
N ASP A 165 -33.73 30.61 -2.08
CA ASP A 165 -33.25 31.99 -1.95
C ASP A 165 -31.90 32.16 -2.67
N ALA A 166 -31.79 33.15 -3.58
CA ALA A 166 -30.57 33.48 -4.31
C ALA A 166 -29.46 34.07 -3.41
N GLY A 167 -29.80 34.51 -2.19
CA GLY A 167 -28.87 35.12 -1.23
C GLY A 167 -28.50 34.26 -0.02
N ALA A 168 -29.10 33.08 0.19
CA ALA A 168 -29.02 32.41 1.49
C ALA A 168 -27.79 31.51 1.68
N ALA A 169 -26.61 32.12 1.59
CA ALA A 169 -25.39 31.61 2.23
C ALA A 169 -25.48 31.82 3.75
N SER A 170 -26.36 31.10 4.44
CA SER A 170 -26.11 30.88 5.86
C SER A 170 -24.82 30.07 5.96
N GLY A 171 -23.81 30.59 6.66
CA GLY A 171 -22.54 29.91 6.86
C GLY A 171 -22.68 28.42 7.20
N PRO A 172 -23.62 28.04 8.10
CA PRO A 172 -23.88 26.65 8.44
C PRO A 172 -24.41 25.78 7.28
N LEU A 173 -25.37 26.26 6.47
CA LEU A 173 -25.92 25.48 5.34
C LEU A 173 -24.89 25.30 4.26
N ARG A 174 -24.18 26.37 3.89
CA ARG A 174 -23.10 26.31 2.91
C ARG A 174 -22.01 25.33 3.34
N LYS A 175 -21.57 25.40 4.60
CA LYS A 175 -20.58 24.48 5.16
C LYS A 175 -21.06 23.02 5.15
N ALA A 176 -22.33 22.77 5.46
CA ALA A 176 -22.91 21.43 5.42
C ALA A 176 -22.97 20.88 4.00
N LEU A 177 -23.46 21.67 3.03
CA LEU A 177 -23.51 21.27 1.62
C LEU A 177 -22.10 21.06 1.03
N ASP A 178 -21.16 21.97 1.31
CA ASP A 178 -19.75 21.85 0.88
C ASP A 178 -19.12 20.57 1.45
N THR A 179 -19.43 20.24 2.70
CA THR A 179 -18.94 19.00 3.32
C THR A 179 -19.55 17.77 2.66
N ALA A 180 -20.86 17.76 2.41
CA ALA A 180 -21.55 16.64 1.78
C ALA A 180 -21.06 16.40 0.34
N GLU A 181 -21.01 17.45 -0.48
CA GLU A 181 -20.55 17.34 -1.87
C GLU A 181 -19.09 16.95 -1.98
N ARG A 182 -18.21 17.49 -1.12
CA ARG A 182 -16.80 17.07 -1.10
C ARG A 182 -16.66 15.57 -0.84
N ILE A 183 -17.52 14.99 0.01
CA ILE A 183 -17.52 13.55 0.28
C ILE A 183 -18.08 12.75 -0.91
N GLU A 184 -19.13 13.25 -1.57
CA GLU A 184 -19.75 12.64 -2.76
C GLU A 184 -18.84 12.64 -3.98
N GLN A 185 -18.28 13.80 -4.31
CA GLN A 185 -17.42 14.02 -5.46
C GLN A 185 -16.04 13.38 -5.27
N GLN A 186 -15.71 13.01 -4.03
CA GLN A 186 -14.43 12.42 -3.64
C GLN A 186 -13.27 13.31 -4.08
N ASP A 187 -13.38 14.62 -3.79
CA ASP A 187 -12.53 15.67 -4.36
C ASP A 187 -11.07 15.26 -4.42
N ASP A 188 -10.54 15.28 -5.64
CA ASP A 188 -9.16 14.93 -5.93
C ASP A 188 -8.22 15.94 -5.28
N LEU A 189 -7.45 15.51 -4.27
CA LEU A 189 -6.29 16.27 -3.82
C LEU A 189 -5.24 16.29 -4.95
N LYS A 190 -5.34 17.31 -5.80
CA LYS A 190 -4.40 17.60 -6.88
C LYS A 190 -3.51 18.76 -6.46
N LEU A 191 -2.24 18.64 -6.82
CA LEU A 191 -1.35 19.79 -6.84
C LEU A 191 -1.89 20.73 -7.94
N GLN A 192 -2.49 21.86 -7.55
CA GLN A 192 -3.10 22.78 -8.52
C GLN A 192 -2.03 23.45 -9.39
N GLU A 193 -0.86 23.73 -8.82
CA GLU A 193 0.28 24.33 -9.50
C GLU A 193 1.59 23.66 -9.08
N ALA A 194 2.58 23.62 -9.97
CA ALA A 194 3.92 23.09 -9.69
C ALA A 194 4.78 24.09 -8.89
N ALA A 195 4.24 24.63 -7.80
CA ALA A 195 4.90 25.58 -6.91
C ALA A 195 5.20 24.95 -5.54
N ILE A 196 6.28 25.39 -4.90
CA ILE A 196 6.69 24.90 -3.57
C ILE A 196 5.61 25.22 -2.52
N ASP A 197 5.01 26.41 -2.58
CA ASP A 197 3.93 26.81 -1.66
C ASP A 197 2.66 25.97 -1.83
N ALA A 198 2.31 25.59 -3.06
CA ALA A 198 1.20 24.68 -3.33
C ALA A 198 1.49 23.28 -2.76
N ALA A 199 2.73 22.80 -2.87
CA ALA A 199 3.15 21.54 -2.25
C ALA A 199 3.11 21.62 -0.71
N ARG A 200 3.53 22.75 -0.12
CA ARG A 200 3.43 22.99 1.33
C ARG A 200 1.97 22.88 1.80
N GLY A 201 1.05 23.59 1.15
CA GLY A 201 -0.38 23.55 1.51
C GLY A 201 -0.98 22.15 1.38
N VAL A 202 -0.57 21.38 0.37
CA VAL A 202 -0.99 19.97 0.21
C VAL A 202 -0.43 19.09 1.33
N ILE A 203 0.86 19.21 1.68
CA ILE A 203 1.47 18.42 2.75
C ILE A 203 0.85 18.78 4.11
N GLU A 204 0.61 20.06 4.39
CA GLU A 204 -0.08 20.49 5.60
C GLU A 204 -1.50 19.92 5.68
N SER A 205 -2.24 19.94 4.56
CA SER A 205 -3.55 19.30 4.48
C SER A 205 -3.44 17.79 4.73
N LEU A 206 -2.45 17.10 4.16
CA LEU A 206 -2.26 15.66 4.38
C LEU A 206 -1.87 15.35 5.82
N ILE A 207 -0.98 16.14 6.42
CA ILE A 207 -0.65 16.01 7.84
C ILE A 207 -1.92 16.17 8.66
N THR A 208 -2.78 17.15 8.39
CA THR A 208 -4.03 17.33 9.16
C THR A 208 -5.04 16.21 8.94
N THR A 209 -5.21 15.71 7.72
CA THR A 209 -6.27 14.75 7.39
C THR A 209 -5.91 13.27 7.52
N ILE A 210 -4.63 12.89 7.44
CA ILE A 210 -4.23 11.49 7.64
C ILE A 210 -4.54 11.08 9.09
N GLU A 211 -5.61 10.30 9.23
CA GLU A 211 -6.06 9.71 10.49
C GLU A 211 -5.77 8.20 10.55
N GLY A 212 -5.86 7.62 11.75
CA GLY A 212 -5.59 6.19 11.99
C GLY A 212 -4.22 5.73 11.51
N GLY A 213 -4.07 4.45 11.15
CA GLY A 213 -2.82 3.93 10.58
C GLY A 213 -2.56 4.35 9.12
N GLY A 214 -3.04 5.53 8.71
CA GLY A 214 -2.98 6.01 7.34
C GLY A 214 -1.57 6.42 6.92
N LYS A 215 -1.30 6.28 5.61
CA LYS A 215 0.02 6.53 5.03
C LYS A 215 -0.08 6.97 3.58
N LEU A 216 0.64 8.03 3.22
CA LEU A 216 0.90 8.41 1.84
C LEU A 216 2.38 8.20 1.54
N ARG A 217 2.67 7.55 0.41
CA ARG A 217 4.02 7.45 -0.13
C ARG A 217 4.02 7.94 -1.57
N LEU A 218 4.95 8.84 -1.86
CA LEU A 218 5.23 9.40 -3.17
C LEU A 218 6.65 8.96 -3.56
N ALA A 219 6.82 8.48 -4.77
CA ALA A 219 8.11 8.04 -5.28
C ALA A 219 8.30 8.48 -6.73
N SER A 220 9.52 8.89 -7.06
CA SER A 220 9.89 9.31 -8.41
C SER A 220 11.31 8.85 -8.71
N GLY A 221 11.53 8.29 -9.90
CA GLY A 221 12.88 7.90 -10.31
C GLY A 221 12.89 7.06 -11.58
N THR A 222 13.97 6.32 -11.78
CA THR A 222 14.22 5.61 -13.04
C THR A 222 14.38 4.11 -12.81
N SER A 223 14.06 3.34 -13.84
CA SER A 223 14.35 1.91 -13.91
C SER A 223 15.07 1.59 -15.22
N LEU A 224 16.17 0.86 -15.10
CA LEU A 224 16.96 0.30 -16.19
C LEU A 224 16.89 -1.22 -16.10
N GLY A 225 16.76 -1.92 -17.23
CA GLY A 225 16.77 -3.37 -17.21
C GLY A 225 17.06 -4.00 -18.56
N VAL A 226 17.27 -5.30 -18.54
CA VAL A 226 17.39 -6.15 -19.70
C VAL A 226 16.34 -7.24 -19.62
N ASN A 227 15.70 -7.57 -20.72
CA ASN A 227 14.70 -8.64 -20.83
C ASN A 227 14.90 -9.45 -22.11
N THR A 228 15.27 -10.72 -21.96
CA THR A 228 15.46 -11.67 -23.07
C THR A 228 14.21 -12.47 -23.39
N GLY A 229 13.12 -12.37 -22.60
CA GLY A 229 11.85 -13.07 -22.89
C GLY A 229 11.13 -12.58 -24.15
N THR A 230 11.78 -11.67 -24.87
CA THR A 230 11.42 -11.22 -26.21
C THR A 230 12.06 -12.08 -27.29
N ILE A 231 13.10 -12.85 -26.98
CA ILE A 231 13.87 -13.65 -27.93
C ILE A 231 13.24 -15.05 -28.04
N SER A 232 12.57 -15.30 -29.15
CA SER A 232 12.00 -16.61 -29.47
C SER A 232 12.76 -17.27 -30.61
N THR A 233 13.09 -18.56 -30.46
CA THR A 233 13.63 -19.36 -31.56
C THR A 233 12.49 -20.24 -32.10
N GLY A 234 11.96 -19.90 -33.26
CA GLY A 234 10.95 -20.70 -33.94
C GLY A 234 11.59 -21.77 -34.82
N LEU A 235 11.34 -23.05 -34.50
CA LEU A 235 11.64 -24.15 -35.42
C LEU A 235 10.47 -24.27 -36.41
N GLN A 236 10.73 -23.99 -37.69
CA GLN A 236 9.80 -24.35 -38.77
C GLN A 236 10.29 -25.68 -39.38
N ASN A 237 9.43 -26.70 -39.34
CA ASN A 237 9.61 -28.06 -39.87
C ASN A 237 10.49 -29.00 -39.02
N ALA A 238 10.09 -29.26 -37.77
CA ALA A 238 10.58 -30.41 -37.01
C ALA A 238 9.85 -31.70 -37.48
N ARG A 239 10.33 -32.30 -38.58
CA ARG A 239 9.79 -33.51 -39.27
C ARG A 239 8.32 -33.40 -39.73
N GLN A 240 7.93 -34.23 -40.69
CA GLN A 240 6.65 -34.21 -41.44
C GLN A 240 5.35 -34.32 -40.61
N ALA A 241 5.42 -34.34 -39.27
CA ALA A 241 4.27 -34.63 -38.42
C ALA A 241 3.46 -33.39 -37.96
N LEU A 242 4.02 -32.16 -38.00
CA LEU A 242 3.31 -30.98 -37.50
C LEU A 242 3.48 -29.77 -38.43
N ALA A 243 2.39 -29.37 -39.10
CA ALA A 243 2.28 -28.15 -39.92
C ALA A 243 2.24 -26.85 -39.11
N VAL A 244 2.53 -26.91 -37.80
CA VAL A 244 2.32 -25.81 -36.85
C VAL A 244 3.67 -25.37 -36.26
N PRO A 245 4.10 -24.10 -36.43
CA PRO A 245 5.36 -23.62 -35.86
C PRO A 245 5.32 -23.62 -34.33
N VAL A 246 6.30 -24.32 -33.74
CA VAL A 246 6.58 -24.33 -32.30
C VAL A 246 7.80 -23.44 -32.05
N ALA A 247 7.71 -22.55 -31.06
CA ALA A 247 8.81 -21.71 -30.63
C ALA A 247 9.11 -21.92 -29.15
N ILE A 248 10.38 -22.14 -28.83
CA ILE A 248 10.89 -22.22 -27.45
C ILE A 248 11.45 -20.83 -27.09
N GLN A 249 11.21 -20.41 -25.86
CA GLN A 249 11.57 -19.10 -25.32
C GLN A 249 12.34 -19.28 -24.02
N ALA A 250 13.44 -18.52 -23.86
CA ALA A 250 14.18 -18.42 -22.63
C ALA A 250 14.03 -16.99 -22.08
N ASP A 251 13.39 -16.89 -20.93
CA ASP A 251 12.96 -15.64 -20.31
C ASP A 251 13.91 -15.26 -19.18
N PHE A 252 14.95 -14.49 -19.49
CA PHE A 252 15.79 -13.85 -18.47
C PHE A 252 15.42 -12.38 -18.36
N HIS A 253 15.25 -11.91 -17.14
CA HIS A 253 14.97 -10.52 -16.86
C HIS A 253 15.82 -10.04 -15.70
N ALA A 254 16.55 -8.95 -15.90
CA ALA A 254 17.26 -8.27 -14.83
C ALA A 254 16.88 -6.78 -14.90
N SER A 255 16.49 -6.19 -13.78
CA SER A 255 16.24 -4.75 -13.71
C SER A 255 16.73 -4.15 -12.42
N HIS A 256 17.09 -2.88 -12.52
CA HIS A 256 17.53 -2.03 -11.45
C HIS A 256 16.67 -0.77 -11.47
N LYS A 257 16.10 -0.43 -10.32
CA LYS A 257 15.23 0.72 -10.13
C LYS A 257 15.76 1.54 -8.98
N ARG A 258 15.82 2.86 -9.14
CA ARG A 258 16.20 3.81 -8.09
C ARG A 258 15.22 4.97 -8.08
N GLN A 259 14.67 5.26 -6.91
CA GLN A 259 13.67 6.30 -6.70
C GLN A 259 14.03 7.18 -5.50
N ALA A 260 13.72 8.46 -5.59
CA ALA A 260 13.50 9.31 -4.42
C ALA A 260 12.11 9.02 -3.86
N VAL A 261 11.98 8.99 -2.54
CA VAL A 261 10.75 8.64 -1.83
C VAL A 261 10.49 9.65 -0.72
N VAL A 262 9.27 10.18 -0.71
CA VAL A 262 8.72 10.94 0.41
C VAL A 262 7.52 10.17 0.94
N GLU A 263 7.46 9.97 2.26
CA GLU A 263 6.35 9.28 2.89
C GLU A 263 5.87 10.07 4.09
N ILE A 264 4.56 10.29 4.18
CA ILE A 264 3.87 10.92 5.30
C ILE A 264 2.95 9.87 5.90
N ALA A 265 3.06 9.62 7.19
CA ALA A 265 2.24 8.61 7.86
C ALA A 265 1.82 9.06 9.25
N ARG A 266 0.68 8.54 9.72
CA ARG A 266 0.28 8.63 11.12
C ARG A 266 0.38 7.24 11.73
N GLY A 267 1.35 7.07 12.61
CA GLY A 267 1.52 5.86 13.42
C GLY A 267 0.72 5.93 14.71
N SER A 268 0.77 4.85 15.48
CA SER A 268 0.33 4.85 16.89
C SER A 268 1.21 5.72 17.79
N HIS A 269 2.45 5.87 17.36
CA HIS A 269 3.59 6.30 18.12
C HIS A 269 3.97 7.75 17.77
N GLY A 270 3.35 8.32 16.73
CA GLY A 270 3.62 9.68 16.27
C GLY A 270 3.15 9.94 14.85
N ARG A 271 3.56 11.10 14.32
CA ARG A 271 3.43 11.46 12.91
C ARG A 271 4.80 11.43 12.26
N ASP A 272 4.89 10.75 11.13
CA ASP A 272 6.13 10.39 10.47
C ASP A 272 6.22 11.11 9.12
N LEU A 273 7.37 11.72 8.85
CA LEU A 273 7.79 12.23 7.54
C LEU A 273 9.13 11.60 7.19
N PHE A 274 9.13 10.69 6.24
CA PHE A 274 10.34 10.10 5.69
C PHE A 274 10.73 10.79 4.38
N VAL A 275 12.02 11.07 4.23
CA VAL A 275 12.62 11.51 2.98
C VAL A 275 13.86 10.66 2.70
N GLY A 276 13.94 10.05 1.53
CA GLY A 276 15.07 9.21 1.20
C GLY A 276 15.01 8.61 -0.19
N THR A 277 15.68 7.47 -0.34
CA THR A 277 15.76 6.73 -1.60
C THR A 277 15.31 5.29 -1.42
N ASP A 278 14.78 4.71 -2.48
CA ASP A 278 14.47 3.28 -2.59
C ASP A 278 15.14 2.72 -3.85
N LYS A 279 15.89 1.66 -3.65
CA LYS A 279 16.63 0.94 -4.67
C LYS A 279 16.08 -0.47 -4.74
N THR A 280 15.66 -0.90 -5.92
CA THR A 280 15.16 -2.25 -6.15
C THR A 280 15.97 -2.92 -7.25
N VAL A 281 16.45 -4.13 -6.99
CA VAL A 281 17.06 -5.01 -7.99
C VAL A 281 16.16 -6.23 -8.15
N LEU A 282 15.78 -6.52 -9.39
CA LEU A 282 14.97 -7.67 -9.73
C LEU A 282 15.72 -8.55 -10.73
N ALA A 283 15.72 -9.85 -10.49
CA ALA A 283 16.31 -10.84 -11.38
C ALA A 283 15.37 -12.05 -11.49
N ALA A 284 15.02 -12.43 -12.70
CA ALA A 284 14.13 -13.54 -12.99
C ALA A 284 14.68 -14.39 -14.14
N ALA A 285 14.48 -15.70 -14.03
CA ALA A 285 14.86 -16.67 -15.05
C ALA A 285 13.72 -17.67 -15.24
N GLY A 286 13.36 -17.92 -16.49
CA GLY A 286 12.28 -18.82 -16.87
C GLY A 286 12.42 -19.35 -18.29
N PHE A 287 11.49 -20.22 -18.65
CA PHE A 287 11.41 -20.84 -19.95
C PHE A 287 9.95 -20.98 -20.37
N GLY A 288 9.69 -20.96 -21.67
CA GLY A 288 8.35 -21.10 -22.20
C GLY A 288 8.34 -21.67 -23.60
N ALA A 289 7.15 -22.05 -24.04
CA ALA A 289 6.89 -22.50 -25.39
C ALA A 289 5.61 -21.84 -25.91
N SER A 290 5.60 -21.54 -27.21
CA SER A 290 4.43 -21.00 -27.89
C SER A 290 4.22 -21.71 -29.21
N VAL A 291 2.96 -21.95 -29.55
CA VAL A 291 2.51 -22.54 -30.80
C VAL A 291 1.72 -21.48 -31.54
N GLY A 292 1.97 -21.29 -32.83
CA GLY A 292 1.25 -20.31 -33.63
C GLY A 292 0.76 -20.86 -34.95
N TYR A 293 -0.30 -20.28 -35.50
CA TYR A 293 -0.80 -20.58 -36.83
C TYR A 293 -0.81 -19.29 -37.66
N ASP A 294 -0.19 -19.33 -38.84
CA ASP A 294 -0.27 -18.21 -39.78
C ASP A 294 -1.38 -18.50 -40.80
N PHE A 295 -2.34 -17.60 -40.93
CA PHE A 295 -3.35 -17.64 -42.00
C PHE A 295 -3.26 -16.38 -42.87
N LYS A 296 -3.63 -16.50 -44.15
CA LYS A 296 -3.64 -15.38 -45.09
C LYS A 296 -5.05 -14.78 -45.10
N VAL A 297 -5.13 -13.46 -44.95
CA VAL A 297 -6.37 -12.69 -45.14
C VAL A 297 -6.00 -11.53 -46.05
N LEU A 298 -6.55 -11.51 -47.27
CA LEU A 298 -6.11 -10.62 -48.36
C LEU A 298 -4.60 -10.78 -48.65
N GLN A 299 -3.90 -9.69 -48.96
CA GLN A 299 -2.43 -9.68 -49.13
C GLN A 299 -1.65 -9.76 -47.79
N ASN A 300 -2.35 -9.69 -46.64
CA ASN A 300 -1.74 -9.65 -45.33
C ASN A 300 -1.74 -11.02 -44.64
N ARG A 301 -0.72 -11.27 -43.81
CA ARG A 301 -0.55 -12.53 -43.08
C ARG A 301 -0.78 -12.29 -41.58
N ILE A 302 -1.82 -12.91 -41.05
CA ILE A 302 -2.22 -12.85 -39.65
C ILE A 302 -1.64 -14.07 -38.93
N ARG A 303 -1.14 -13.89 -37.71
CA ARG A 303 -0.67 -14.97 -36.85
C ARG A 303 -1.45 -15.00 -35.55
N ALA A 304 -2.16 -16.09 -35.32
CA ALA A 304 -2.62 -16.46 -34.00
C ALA A 304 -1.50 -17.21 -33.27
N MET A 305 -1.30 -16.93 -31.98
CA MET A 305 -0.31 -17.59 -31.13
C MET A 305 -0.92 -17.88 -29.77
N VAL A 306 -0.61 -19.04 -29.21
CA VAL A 306 -0.87 -19.40 -27.82
C VAL A 306 0.43 -19.91 -27.22
N GLY A 307 0.76 -19.49 -26.01
CA GLY A 307 1.97 -19.93 -25.33
C GLY A 307 1.83 -19.99 -23.81
N ALA A 308 2.70 -20.79 -23.22
CA ALA A 308 2.83 -20.94 -21.78
C ALA A 308 4.30 -20.80 -21.39
N SER A 309 4.57 -20.17 -20.26
CA SER A 309 5.92 -20.01 -19.70
C SER A 309 5.90 -20.17 -18.20
N VAL A 310 6.98 -20.76 -17.67
CA VAL A 310 7.22 -20.92 -16.23
C VAL A 310 8.47 -20.13 -15.86
N VAL A 311 8.36 -19.30 -14.83
CA VAL A 311 9.48 -18.58 -14.22
C VAL A 311 9.63 -19.15 -12.80
N PRO A 312 10.47 -20.19 -12.63
CA PRO A 312 10.64 -20.84 -11.35
C PRO A 312 11.42 -19.98 -10.36
N ILE A 313 12.17 -18.96 -10.79
CA ILE A 313 12.91 -18.09 -9.89
C ILE A 313 12.74 -16.65 -10.35
N ASP A 314 12.14 -15.84 -9.49
CA ASP A 314 12.05 -14.39 -9.62
C ASP A 314 12.36 -13.77 -8.25
N VAL A 315 13.53 -13.16 -8.16
CA VAL A 315 14.11 -12.60 -6.93
C VAL A 315 14.07 -11.09 -7.01
N GLU A 316 13.54 -10.48 -5.96
CA GLU A 316 13.56 -9.04 -5.75
C GLU A 316 14.34 -8.72 -4.46
N LYS A 317 15.27 -7.77 -4.56
CA LYS A 317 15.97 -7.19 -3.43
C LYS A 317 15.69 -5.68 -3.41
N GLY A 318 15.19 -5.18 -2.30
CA GLY A 318 14.94 -3.77 -2.06
C GLY A 318 15.82 -3.23 -0.95
N GLU A 319 16.31 -2.01 -1.11
CA GLU A 319 17.09 -1.25 -0.13
C GLU A 319 16.47 0.16 -0.08
N ARG A 320 15.92 0.54 1.07
CA ARG A 320 15.38 1.87 1.32
C ARG A 320 16.19 2.53 2.42
N VAL A 321 16.76 3.69 2.11
CA VAL A 321 17.62 4.44 3.03
C VAL A 321 17.20 5.91 3.04
N GLY A 322 17.12 6.52 4.22
CA GLY A 322 16.76 7.93 4.34
C GLY A 322 16.66 8.42 5.77
N VAL A 323 16.13 9.63 5.92
CA VAL A 323 15.87 10.28 7.20
C VAL A 323 14.38 10.18 7.51
N MET A 324 14.07 9.81 8.74
CA MET A 324 12.75 9.83 9.36
C MET A 324 12.69 11.01 10.33
N TYR A 325 11.81 11.96 10.04
CA TYR A 325 11.40 12.98 10.99
C TYR A 325 10.11 12.53 11.64
N ARG A 326 10.05 12.60 12.97
CA ARG A 326 8.91 12.08 13.71
C ARG A 326 8.49 13.04 14.80
N ALA A 327 7.25 13.51 14.74
CA ALA A 327 6.61 14.11 15.91
C ALA A 327 6.12 12.98 16.83
N VAL A 328 6.80 12.81 17.96
CA VAL A 328 6.52 11.78 18.97
C VAL A 328 5.20 12.11 19.67
N ARG A 329 4.37 11.08 19.85
CA ARG A 329 3.05 11.25 20.46
C ARG A 329 3.18 11.44 21.97
N GLN A 330 2.88 12.65 22.44
CA GLN A 330 3.00 13.00 23.86
C GLN A 330 1.84 12.42 24.68
N VAL A 331 2.15 11.90 25.87
CA VAL A 331 1.16 11.30 26.78
C VAL A 331 0.62 12.37 27.74
N THR A 332 -0.70 12.56 27.79
CA THR A 332 -1.34 13.51 28.72
C THR A 332 -1.69 12.90 30.06
N GLN A 333 -1.93 11.58 30.09
CA GLN A 333 -2.16 10.83 31.32
C GLN A 333 -1.55 9.44 31.15
N ALA A 334 -0.54 9.13 31.97
CA ALA A 334 0.08 7.81 32.00
C ALA A 334 -0.93 6.78 32.54
N ALA A 335 -1.02 5.64 31.87
CA ALA A 335 -1.75 4.49 32.40
C ALA A 335 -1.05 3.94 33.66
N GLY A 336 -1.80 3.25 34.52
CA GLY A 336 -1.19 2.57 35.67
C GLY A 336 -0.17 1.53 35.21
N PRO A 337 0.96 1.35 35.93
CA PRO A 337 2.07 0.45 35.52
C PRO A 337 1.70 -1.04 35.40
N HIS A 338 0.48 -1.43 35.78
CA HIS A 338 -0.02 -2.81 35.78
C HIS A 338 -1.36 -2.99 35.09
N ALA A 339 -1.91 -1.94 34.49
CA ALA A 339 -3.21 -2.04 33.85
C ALA A 339 -3.03 -2.38 32.38
N ASP A 340 -3.16 -3.66 32.06
CA ASP A 340 -3.12 -4.14 30.69
C ASP A 340 -4.11 -3.34 29.84
N TRP A 341 -5.33 -3.08 30.30
CA TRP A 341 -6.42 -2.52 29.50
C TRP A 341 -6.67 -1.00 29.62
N ASP A 342 -5.87 -0.27 30.41
CA ASP A 342 -6.07 1.18 30.55
C ASP A 342 -5.89 1.91 29.22
N ALA A 343 -6.72 2.91 28.92
CA ALA A 343 -6.53 3.75 27.75
C ALA A 343 -5.47 4.83 28.03
N VAL A 344 -4.39 4.88 27.24
CA VAL A 344 -3.45 6.01 27.27
C VAL A 344 -4.03 7.16 26.47
N LYS A 345 -4.15 8.32 27.13
CA LYS A 345 -4.54 9.56 26.48
C LYS A 345 -3.29 10.26 25.94
N TYR A 346 -3.41 10.73 24.72
CA TYR A 346 -2.32 11.37 23.99
C TYR A 346 -2.73 12.76 23.52
N ASP A 347 -1.76 13.68 23.47
CA ASP A 347 -1.93 14.99 22.87
C ASP A 347 -1.73 14.94 21.35
N ASP A 348 -2.76 14.46 20.64
CA ASP A 348 -2.78 14.43 19.18
C ASP A 348 -2.81 15.84 18.54
N ALA A 349 -3.14 16.89 19.30
CA ALA A 349 -3.14 18.27 18.82
C ALA A 349 -1.70 18.82 18.80
N ALA A 350 -0.99 18.75 19.92
CA ALA A 350 0.41 19.18 20.01
C ALA A 350 1.30 18.40 19.03
N THR A 351 1.11 17.07 18.93
CA THR A 351 1.87 16.23 17.99
C THR A 351 1.65 16.65 16.52
N ARG A 352 0.43 17.08 16.18
CA ARG A 352 0.09 17.56 14.85
C ARG A 352 0.73 18.92 14.57
N GLU A 353 0.63 19.86 15.50
CA GLU A 353 1.20 21.20 15.37
C GLU A 353 2.72 21.15 15.23
N ALA A 354 3.40 20.31 16.02
CA ALA A 354 4.84 20.09 15.90
C ALA A 354 5.26 19.59 14.51
N MET A 355 4.50 18.63 13.94
CA MET A 355 4.77 18.12 12.59
C MET A 355 4.51 19.17 11.50
N ILE A 356 3.48 20.02 11.66
CA ILE A 356 3.20 21.13 10.73
C ILE A 356 4.32 22.16 10.80
N ALA A 357 4.73 22.56 12.00
CA ALA A 357 5.84 23.50 12.21
C ALA A 357 7.13 23.00 11.56
N LEU A 358 7.49 21.73 11.80
CA LEU A 358 8.67 21.11 11.19
C LEU A 358 8.58 21.06 9.66
N SER A 359 7.43 20.66 9.12
CA SER A 359 7.21 20.62 7.67
C SER A 359 7.36 22.01 7.05
N ASN A 360 6.75 23.03 7.66
CA ASN A 360 6.83 24.41 7.18
C ASN A 360 8.27 24.95 7.23
N TRP A 361 9.01 24.63 8.30
CA TRP A 361 10.41 24.96 8.41
C TRP A 361 11.26 24.29 7.32
N LEU A 362 11.06 23.00 7.05
CA LEU A 362 11.77 22.29 5.96
C LEU A 362 11.51 22.93 4.59
N PHE A 363 10.27 23.34 4.31
CA PHE A 363 9.92 24.04 3.07
C PHE A 363 10.53 25.44 2.99
N GLN A 364 10.54 26.16 4.10
CA GLN A 364 11.17 27.48 4.19
C GLN A 364 12.67 27.37 3.90
N GLN A 365 13.38 26.44 4.55
CA GLN A 365 14.80 26.17 4.32
C GLN A 365 15.09 25.77 2.86
N ALA A 366 14.24 24.93 2.27
CA ALA A 366 14.38 24.53 0.86
C ALA A 366 14.16 25.71 -0.12
N THR A 367 13.37 26.71 0.27
CA THR A 367 13.07 27.89 -0.55
C THR A 367 14.15 28.97 -0.41
N GLU A 368 14.50 29.32 0.83
CA GLU A 368 15.49 30.36 1.15
C GLU A 368 16.90 30.01 0.66
N HIS A 369 17.26 28.72 0.70
CA HIS A 369 18.59 28.24 0.34
C HIS A 369 18.65 27.52 -1.00
N ARG A 370 17.65 27.74 -1.87
CA ARG A 370 17.53 27.07 -3.17
C ARG A 370 18.75 27.27 -4.08
N GLU A 371 19.28 28.50 -4.12
CA GLU A 371 20.39 28.86 -5.00
C GLU A 371 21.76 28.55 -4.38
N ARG A 372 21.86 28.65 -3.06
CA ARG A 372 23.10 28.42 -2.32
C ARG A 372 22.81 27.62 -1.04
N PRO A 373 22.88 26.27 -1.12
CA PRO A 373 22.65 25.42 0.01
C PRO A 373 23.68 25.68 1.12
N PRO A 374 23.26 25.85 2.39
CA PRO A 374 24.18 25.91 3.53
C PRO A 374 24.92 24.58 3.69
N GLY A 375 26.05 24.63 4.41
CA GLY A 375 26.79 23.42 4.80
C GLY A 375 25.94 22.51 5.70
N ALA A 376 26.20 21.21 5.66
CA ALA A 376 25.42 20.20 6.40
C ALA A 376 25.32 20.53 7.90
N ASP A 377 26.44 20.92 8.53
CA ASP A 377 26.47 21.27 9.96
C ASP A 377 25.61 22.48 10.28
N ALA A 378 25.57 23.48 9.39
CA ALA A 378 24.74 24.66 9.57
C ALA A 378 23.23 24.31 9.50
N VAL A 379 22.84 23.39 8.60
CA VAL A 379 21.46 22.88 8.52
C VAL A 379 21.08 22.11 9.79
N TRP A 380 21.97 21.23 10.26
CA TRP A 380 21.72 20.47 11.49
C TRP A 380 21.64 21.36 12.72
N ASN A 381 22.51 22.37 12.82
CA ASN A 381 22.45 23.35 13.91
C ASN A 381 21.17 24.19 13.85
N ALA A 382 20.75 24.63 12.67
CA ALA A 382 19.50 25.38 12.49
C ALA A 382 18.27 24.51 12.83
N LEU A 383 18.29 23.23 12.44
CA LEU A 383 17.24 22.28 12.82
C LEU A 383 17.21 22.06 14.34
N ALA A 384 18.37 21.86 14.97
CA ALA A 384 18.47 21.70 16.41
C ALA A 384 17.94 22.95 17.15
N GLN A 385 18.26 24.15 16.66
CA GLN A 385 17.72 25.41 17.19
C GLN A 385 16.21 25.48 17.05
N HIS A 386 15.66 25.13 15.88
CA HIS A 386 14.21 25.09 15.66
C HIS A 386 13.53 24.09 16.61
N CYS A 387 14.14 22.93 16.83
CA CYS A 387 13.62 21.90 17.73
C CYS A 387 13.87 22.20 19.21
N SER A 388 14.76 23.12 19.59
CA SER A 388 15.14 23.41 20.99
C SER A 388 14.18 24.36 21.75
N GLY A 389 13.11 24.85 21.10
CA GLY A 389 12.14 25.77 21.68
C GLY A 389 11.18 25.12 22.71
N ALA A 390 10.15 25.86 23.14
CA ALA A 390 9.10 25.34 24.02
C ALA A 390 8.39 24.14 23.35
N GLY A 391 8.64 22.92 23.87
CA GLY A 391 8.24 21.65 23.23
C GLY A 391 9.39 20.78 22.74
N ALA A 392 10.62 20.99 23.25
CA ALA A 392 11.87 20.41 22.77
C ALA A 392 11.93 18.87 22.61
N ASP A 393 11.06 18.12 23.29
CA ASP A 393 11.01 16.65 23.22
C ASP A 393 10.00 16.11 22.19
N ALA A 394 9.43 16.98 21.34
CA ALA A 394 8.39 16.58 20.39
C ALA A 394 8.95 15.90 19.13
N ILE A 395 10.18 16.21 18.68
CA ILE A 395 10.71 15.77 17.39
C ILE A 395 11.87 14.78 17.55
N SER A 396 11.71 13.57 17.03
CA SER A 396 12.78 12.59 16.83
C SER A 396 13.27 12.62 15.38
N VAL A 397 14.59 12.55 15.19
CA VAL A 397 15.21 12.39 13.87
C VAL A 397 15.99 11.08 13.85
N GLY A 398 15.60 10.17 12.96
CA GLY A 398 16.19 8.84 12.85
C GLY A 398 16.65 8.51 11.43
N TRP A 399 17.80 7.87 11.29
CA TRP A 399 18.25 7.26 10.04
C TRP A 399 17.63 5.89 9.86
N VAL A 400 16.98 5.67 8.72
CA VAL A 400 16.31 4.41 8.38
C VAL A 400 17.15 3.64 7.37
N ASP A 401 17.46 2.38 7.70
CA ASP A 401 17.90 1.35 6.75
C ASP A 401 16.83 0.26 6.71
N GLN A 402 16.23 0.05 5.54
CA GLN A 402 15.26 -1.01 5.29
C GLN A 402 15.73 -1.90 4.15
N ARG A 403 15.73 -3.22 4.40
CA ARG A 403 16.05 -4.25 3.42
C ARG A 403 14.85 -5.13 3.19
N LYS A 404 14.58 -5.42 1.92
CA LYS A 404 13.51 -6.29 1.47
C LYS A 404 14.07 -7.40 0.59
N HIS A 405 13.61 -8.62 0.82
CA HIS A 405 13.92 -9.76 -0.01
C HIS A 405 12.65 -10.53 -0.32
N ARG A 406 12.36 -10.72 -1.61
CA ARG A 406 11.20 -11.46 -2.07
C ARG A 406 11.57 -12.50 -3.12
N LEU A 407 11.03 -13.69 -2.98
CA LEU A 407 11.16 -14.80 -3.92
C LEU A 407 9.78 -15.18 -4.44
N ARG A 408 9.65 -15.20 -5.78
CA ARG A 408 8.41 -15.47 -6.50
C ARG A 408 8.61 -16.56 -7.52
N HIS A 409 7.51 -17.22 -7.84
CA HIS A 409 7.38 -18.24 -8.87
C HIS A 409 6.18 -17.84 -9.75
N LYS A 410 6.35 -17.82 -11.07
CA LYS A 410 5.29 -17.36 -11.99
C LYS A 410 4.96 -18.42 -13.03
N LEU A 411 3.67 -18.64 -13.24
CA LEU A 411 3.12 -19.35 -14.39
C LEU A 411 2.40 -18.34 -15.27
N ARG A 412 2.73 -18.30 -16.55
CA ARG A 412 2.07 -17.40 -17.52
C ARG A 412 1.49 -18.23 -18.65
N VAL A 413 0.25 -17.95 -19.00
CA VAL A 413 -0.43 -18.53 -20.14
C VAL A 413 -1.05 -17.39 -20.92
N GLY A 414 -0.85 -17.32 -22.23
CA GLY A 414 -1.38 -16.22 -23.01
C GLY A 414 -1.53 -16.56 -24.48
N GLY A 415 -2.43 -15.82 -25.13
CA GLY A 415 -2.66 -15.92 -26.55
C GLY A 415 -2.82 -14.55 -27.18
N GLY A 416 -2.54 -14.43 -28.46
CA GLY A 416 -2.65 -13.17 -29.19
C GLY A 416 -2.67 -13.34 -30.69
N VAL A 417 -3.16 -12.30 -31.36
CA VAL A 417 -3.27 -12.24 -32.81
C VAL A 417 -2.45 -11.05 -33.29
N ASN A 418 -1.49 -11.31 -34.18
CA ASN A 418 -0.58 -10.31 -34.70
C ASN A 418 -0.66 -10.22 -36.23
N VAL A 419 -0.82 -9.01 -36.74
CA VAL A 419 -0.83 -8.68 -38.17
C VAL A 419 0.55 -8.20 -38.59
N ARG A 420 1.06 -8.68 -39.73
CA ARG A 420 2.32 -8.18 -40.29
C ARG A 420 2.11 -6.82 -40.98
N VAL A 421 2.96 -5.86 -40.65
CA VAL A 421 2.88 -4.47 -41.14
C VAL A 421 4.02 -4.11 -42.11
N THR A 422 5.11 -4.88 -42.15
CA THR A 422 6.25 -4.63 -43.05
C THR A 422 6.61 -5.81 -43.96
N ALA A 423 7.52 -5.57 -44.89
CA ALA A 423 7.94 -6.50 -45.94
C ALA A 423 8.45 -7.86 -45.42
N PRO A 424 8.36 -8.94 -46.22
CA PRO A 424 8.67 -10.32 -45.80
C PRO A 424 10.09 -10.58 -45.28
N ALA A 425 11.06 -9.74 -45.63
CA ALA A 425 12.47 -9.87 -45.24
C ALA A 425 12.75 -9.45 -43.78
N ALA A 426 11.96 -8.52 -43.24
CA ALA A 426 12.05 -8.03 -41.86
C ALA A 426 10.65 -7.77 -41.29
N PRO A 427 9.84 -8.83 -41.06
CA PRO A 427 8.45 -8.68 -40.65
C PRO A 427 8.34 -8.08 -39.25
N VAL A 428 7.85 -6.85 -39.19
CA VAL A 428 7.26 -6.19 -38.03
C VAL A 428 5.81 -6.64 -37.98
N ARG A 429 5.37 -7.11 -36.81
CA ARG A 429 4.00 -7.50 -36.53
C ARG A 429 3.48 -6.66 -35.38
N VAL A 430 2.25 -6.19 -35.48
CA VAL A 430 1.53 -5.49 -34.42
C VAL A 430 0.23 -6.23 -34.17
N GLY A 431 -0.15 -6.41 -32.91
CA GLY A 431 -1.29 -7.24 -32.59
C GLY A 431 -1.82 -7.05 -31.19
N VAL A 432 -2.97 -7.65 -30.93
CA VAL A 432 -3.60 -7.67 -29.60
C VAL A 432 -3.35 -9.03 -28.96
N GLY A 433 -3.14 -9.03 -27.64
CA GLY A 433 -2.94 -10.26 -26.90
C GLY A 433 -3.41 -10.15 -25.47
N VAL A 434 -3.76 -11.30 -24.91
CA VAL A 434 -4.20 -11.49 -23.53
C VAL A 434 -3.27 -12.50 -22.86
N ARG A 435 -2.90 -12.24 -21.61
CA ARG A 435 -2.02 -13.08 -20.79
C ARG A 435 -2.60 -13.19 -19.39
N LEU A 436 -2.83 -14.41 -18.95
CA LEU A 436 -3.06 -14.77 -17.57
C LEU A 436 -1.72 -15.09 -16.90
N THR A 437 -1.47 -14.56 -15.72
CA THR A 437 -0.29 -14.85 -14.90
C THR A 437 -0.73 -15.23 -13.50
N GLY A 438 -0.40 -16.45 -13.08
CA GLY A 438 -0.42 -16.87 -11.68
C GLY A 438 0.96 -16.64 -11.06
N GLU A 439 1.01 -16.00 -9.91
CA GLU A 439 2.23 -15.77 -9.12
C GLU A 439 2.05 -16.40 -7.74
N ILE A 440 3.08 -17.09 -7.26
CA ILE A 440 3.22 -17.54 -5.88
C ILE A 440 4.47 -16.89 -5.32
N THR A 441 4.33 -16.19 -4.20
CA THR A 441 5.42 -15.63 -3.40
C THR A 441 5.69 -16.59 -2.24
N SER A 442 6.82 -17.30 -2.31
CA SER A 442 7.22 -18.28 -1.30
C SER A 442 7.87 -17.63 -0.08
N ARG A 443 8.54 -16.49 -0.30
CA ARG A 443 9.18 -15.71 0.77
C ARG A 443 9.08 -14.23 0.46
N ASP A 444 8.53 -13.46 1.38
CA ASP A 444 8.57 -11.99 1.39
C ASP A 444 9.07 -11.58 2.78
N THR A 445 10.28 -11.04 2.86
CA THR A 445 10.89 -10.63 4.13
C THR A 445 11.30 -9.18 4.03
N THR A 446 11.00 -8.41 5.07
CA THR A 446 11.44 -7.02 5.20
C THR A 446 11.97 -6.81 6.61
N ALA A 447 13.14 -6.20 6.70
CA ALA A 447 13.73 -5.73 7.95
C ALA A 447 13.96 -4.22 7.83
N MET A 448 13.58 -3.45 8.83
CA MET A 448 13.80 -2.02 8.90
C MET A 448 14.34 -1.67 10.28
N ARG A 449 15.36 -0.81 10.32
CA ARG A 449 15.99 -0.34 11.54
C ARG A 449 16.17 1.17 11.50
N GLU A 450 15.78 1.82 12.59
CA GLU A 450 16.03 3.23 12.86
C GLU A 450 17.16 3.37 13.90
N THR A 451 18.25 4.08 13.58
CA THR A 451 19.48 4.03 14.40
C THR A 451 19.67 5.21 15.36
N THR A 452 18.95 6.31 15.18
CA THR A 452 19.17 7.60 15.87
C THR A 452 17.87 8.22 16.34
N GLY A 453 17.97 9.25 17.18
CA GLY A 453 16.82 9.97 17.72
C GLY A 453 16.37 9.44 19.09
N ILE A 454 15.54 10.24 19.77
CA ILE A 454 14.89 9.89 21.04
C ILE A 454 13.97 8.67 20.86
N MET A 455 13.46 8.47 19.65
CA MET A 455 12.55 7.39 19.33
C MET A 455 13.06 6.59 18.14
N ARG A 456 13.19 5.27 18.32
CA ARG A 456 13.73 4.33 17.34
C ARG A 456 12.75 3.19 17.09
N ALA A 457 12.34 2.99 15.84
CA ALA A 457 11.54 1.85 15.44
C ALA A 457 12.39 0.78 14.75
N GLU A 458 12.16 -0.48 15.14
CA GLU A 458 12.64 -1.64 14.40
C GLU A 458 11.43 -2.45 13.92
N GLN A 459 11.52 -2.99 12.71
CA GLN A 459 10.44 -3.75 12.11
C GLN A 459 10.99 -4.97 11.39
N TYR A 460 10.43 -6.12 11.70
CA TYR A 460 10.66 -7.35 10.96
C TYR A 460 9.33 -7.88 10.45
N SER A 461 9.24 -8.18 9.17
CA SER A 461 8.04 -8.80 8.60
C SER A 461 8.41 -9.98 7.72
N GLN A 462 7.61 -11.02 7.80
CA GLN A 462 7.71 -12.21 6.98
C GLN A 462 6.33 -12.59 6.47
N GLY A 463 6.24 -12.89 5.18
CA GLY A 463 5.01 -13.27 4.55
C GLY A 463 5.19 -14.17 3.34
N HIS A 464 4.05 -14.68 2.89
CA HIS A 464 3.91 -15.48 1.68
C HIS A 464 2.54 -15.16 1.07
N GLY A 465 2.33 -15.56 -0.18
CA GLY A 465 1.05 -15.33 -0.84
C GLY A 465 1.04 -15.74 -2.29
N GLY A 466 -0.01 -15.39 -2.99
CA GLY A 466 -0.16 -15.59 -4.42
C GLY A 466 -1.23 -14.67 -4.99
N HIS A 467 -1.10 -14.38 -6.27
CA HIS A 467 -2.10 -13.61 -6.98
C HIS A 467 -2.22 -14.03 -8.44
N MET A 468 -3.41 -13.80 -9.01
CA MET A 468 -3.66 -13.96 -10.43
C MET A 468 -3.94 -12.61 -11.09
N THR A 469 -3.28 -12.39 -12.22
CA THR A 469 -3.40 -11.17 -13.02
C THR A 469 -3.73 -11.51 -14.46
N VAL A 470 -4.71 -10.82 -15.04
CA VAL A 470 -4.96 -10.80 -16.48
C VAL A 470 -4.38 -9.50 -17.03
N ARG A 471 -3.61 -9.62 -18.10
CA ARG A 471 -3.08 -8.50 -18.87
C ARG A 471 -3.56 -8.60 -20.31
N ALA A 472 -4.20 -7.56 -20.82
CA ALA A 472 -4.58 -7.43 -22.22
C ALA A 472 -3.89 -6.19 -22.81
N GLY A 473 -3.43 -6.24 -24.05
CA GLY A 473 -2.79 -5.08 -24.66
C GLY A 473 -2.28 -5.29 -26.07
N VAL A 474 -1.70 -4.22 -26.61
CA VAL A 474 -1.07 -4.21 -27.92
C VAL A 474 0.36 -4.71 -27.77
N ASN A 475 0.72 -5.75 -28.51
CA ASN A 475 2.05 -6.32 -28.63
C ASN A 475 2.63 -5.92 -29.98
N TYR A 476 3.95 -5.73 -30.06
CA TYR A 476 4.65 -5.69 -31.35
C TYR A 476 5.78 -6.72 -31.37
N ALA A 477 6.12 -7.23 -32.54
CA ALA A 477 7.19 -8.21 -32.71
C ALA A 477 7.95 -7.97 -34.01
N VAL A 478 9.28 -8.02 -33.96
CA VAL A 478 10.17 -7.85 -35.10
C VAL A 478 10.92 -9.17 -35.34
N GLY A 479 10.72 -9.79 -36.49
CA GLY A 479 11.35 -11.06 -36.85
C GLY A 479 12.43 -10.92 -37.91
N LYS A 480 13.50 -11.73 -37.83
CA LYS A 480 14.44 -12.00 -38.92
C LYS A 480 14.40 -13.50 -39.28
N ARG A 481 14.32 -13.80 -40.57
CA ARG A 481 14.31 -15.18 -41.07
C ARG A 481 15.72 -15.56 -41.50
N PHE A 482 16.21 -16.68 -40.98
CA PHE A 482 17.46 -17.32 -41.40
C PHE A 482 17.12 -18.60 -42.15
N TYR A 483 17.81 -18.83 -43.27
CA TYR A 483 17.71 -20.08 -44.02
C TYR A 483 18.95 -20.92 -43.69
N THR A 484 18.76 -22.14 -43.23
CA THR A 484 19.87 -23.10 -43.08
C THR A 484 19.95 -23.97 -44.33
N SER A 485 21.18 -24.26 -44.76
CA SER A 485 21.44 -25.22 -45.83
C SER A 485 21.01 -26.63 -45.38
N PRO A 486 20.55 -27.50 -46.29
CA PRO A 486 20.36 -28.90 -45.96
C PRO A 486 21.71 -29.49 -45.51
N ALA A 487 21.71 -30.31 -44.46
CA ALA A 487 22.88 -31.11 -44.11
C ALA A 487 23.18 -32.03 -45.30
N GLN A 488 24.41 -32.00 -45.82
CA GLN A 488 24.86 -33.00 -46.77
C GLN A 488 24.95 -34.32 -46.02
N ASP A 489 24.07 -35.27 -46.34
CA ASP A 489 24.30 -36.66 -45.97
C ASP A 489 25.56 -37.13 -46.68
N ALA A 490 26.66 -37.30 -45.92
CA ALA A 490 27.95 -37.73 -46.43
C ALA A 490 27.95 -39.16 -47.04
N ALA A 491 26.80 -39.85 -47.04
CA ALA A 491 26.63 -41.20 -47.56
C ALA A 491 26.09 -41.27 -49.01
N ALA A 492 25.83 -40.13 -49.67
CA ALA A 492 25.25 -40.10 -51.03
C ALA A 492 26.14 -39.39 -52.08
N ALA A 493 27.46 -39.39 -51.91
CA ALA A 493 28.40 -38.82 -52.87
C ALA A 493 28.75 -39.82 -53.98
N GLY A 494 27.77 -40.16 -54.83
CA GLY A 494 28.02 -40.73 -56.16
C GLY A 494 28.18 -39.60 -57.20
N PRO A 495 29.03 -39.72 -58.25
CA PRO A 495 29.32 -38.64 -59.20
C PRO A 495 28.12 -38.17 -60.05
N THR A 496 26.95 -38.78 -59.91
CA THR A 496 25.75 -38.52 -60.72
C THR A 496 24.48 -38.29 -59.88
N ALA A 497 24.59 -38.12 -58.56
CA ALA A 497 23.42 -37.80 -57.74
C ALA A 497 23.01 -36.33 -57.95
N SER A 498 21.92 -36.11 -58.67
CA SER A 498 21.20 -34.83 -58.67
C SER A 498 20.83 -34.47 -57.23
N VAL A 499 21.20 -33.27 -56.80
CA VAL A 499 20.84 -32.73 -55.49
C VAL A 499 19.32 -32.83 -55.36
N PRO A 500 18.76 -33.67 -54.45
CA PRO A 500 17.34 -33.59 -54.19
C PRO A 500 17.09 -32.18 -53.68
N SER A 501 16.10 -31.50 -54.24
CA SER A 501 15.63 -30.19 -53.77
C SER A 501 15.04 -30.33 -52.37
N GLY A 502 15.89 -30.62 -51.39
CA GLY A 502 15.57 -30.68 -49.98
C GLY A 502 15.21 -29.27 -49.54
N GLY A 503 13.93 -29.08 -49.20
CA GLY A 503 13.40 -27.78 -48.82
C GLY A 503 14.31 -27.07 -47.81
N ARG A 504 14.70 -25.83 -48.12
CA ARG A 504 15.45 -24.95 -47.21
C ARG A 504 14.77 -24.95 -45.85
N ARG A 505 15.47 -25.39 -44.81
CA ARG A 505 15.01 -25.25 -43.43
C ARG A 505 15.14 -23.77 -43.06
N SER A 506 14.14 -23.21 -42.40
CA SER A 506 14.20 -21.80 -41.98
C SER A 506 14.03 -21.68 -40.47
N ILE A 507 14.95 -20.98 -39.83
CA ILE A 507 14.89 -20.61 -38.42
C ILE A 507 14.41 -19.16 -38.40
N THR A 508 13.28 -18.90 -37.76
CA THR A 508 12.85 -17.51 -37.51
C THR A 508 13.28 -17.14 -36.11
N GLN A 509 14.21 -16.20 -35.98
CA GLN A 509 14.46 -15.55 -34.69
C GLN A 509 13.64 -14.26 -34.67
N GLY A 510 12.86 -14.07 -33.61
CA GLY A 510 12.04 -12.87 -33.46
C GLY A 510 12.19 -12.26 -32.09
N PHE A 511 12.20 -10.93 -32.08
CA PHE A 511 12.07 -10.06 -30.92
C PHE A 511 10.59 -9.73 -30.73
N ASN A 512 9.92 -10.27 -29.72
CA ASN A 512 8.63 -9.75 -29.27
C ASN A 512 8.89 -8.46 -28.50
N GLY A 513 8.78 -7.32 -29.16
CA GLY A 513 8.84 -6.03 -28.48
C GLY A 513 7.78 -5.90 -27.39
N GLY A 514 8.11 -5.14 -26.34
CA GLY A 514 7.23 -4.97 -25.18
C GLY A 514 5.82 -4.46 -25.55
N THR A 515 4.92 -4.46 -24.59
CA THR A 515 3.53 -3.99 -24.80
C THR A 515 3.39 -2.53 -24.38
N PRO A 516 3.38 -1.55 -25.29
CA PRO A 516 3.34 -0.12 -24.93
C PRO A 516 2.01 0.31 -24.31
N LEU A 517 0.92 -0.37 -24.65
CA LEU A 517 -0.42 -0.12 -24.11
C LEU A 517 -0.98 -1.41 -23.55
N THR A 518 -1.13 -1.47 -22.22
CA THR A 518 -1.70 -2.63 -21.54
C THR A 518 -2.70 -2.23 -20.48
N TYR A 519 -3.83 -2.92 -20.48
CA TYR A 519 -4.70 -3.04 -19.34
C TYR A 519 -4.25 -4.25 -18.52
N THR A 520 -4.03 -4.08 -17.21
CA THR A 520 -3.76 -5.19 -16.28
C THR A 520 -4.77 -5.14 -15.15
N LYS A 521 -5.44 -6.27 -14.87
CA LYS A 521 -6.38 -6.42 -13.75
C LYS A 521 -5.96 -7.61 -12.89
N GLN A 522 -5.92 -7.40 -11.58
CA GLN A 522 -5.75 -8.45 -10.57
C GLN A 522 -7.13 -8.87 -10.08
N PHE A 523 -7.38 -10.18 -9.95
CA PHE A 523 -8.72 -10.69 -9.64
C PHE A 523 -8.75 -11.80 -8.58
N ALA A 524 -7.60 -12.37 -8.21
CA ALA A 524 -7.48 -13.22 -7.05
C ALA A 524 -6.17 -12.87 -6.33
N GLU A 525 -6.23 -12.69 -5.02
CA GLU A 525 -5.08 -12.44 -4.17
C GLU A 525 -5.30 -13.14 -2.83
N HIS A 526 -4.31 -13.89 -2.38
CA HIS A 526 -4.23 -14.39 -1.02
C HIS A 526 -2.82 -14.11 -0.52
N SER A 527 -2.69 -13.65 0.70
CA SER A 527 -1.40 -13.46 1.32
C SER A 527 -1.58 -13.42 2.82
N HIS A 528 -0.55 -13.89 3.51
CA HIS A 528 -0.43 -13.80 4.94
C HIS A 528 0.94 -13.21 5.26
N THR A 529 0.96 -12.16 6.07
CA THR A 529 2.21 -11.51 6.51
C THR A 529 2.13 -11.26 8.00
N ALA A 530 3.10 -11.79 8.75
CA ALA A 530 3.32 -11.45 10.14
C ALA A 530 4.38 -10.34 10.21
N LYS A 531 4.13 -9.33 11.03
CA LYS A 531 5.01 -8.18 11.19
C LYS A 531 5.17 -7.86 12.68
N LEU A 532 6.39 -8.00 13.17
CA LEU A 532 6.82 -7.51 14.47
C LEU A 532 7.34 -6.09 14.30
N LYS A 533 6.86 -5.17 15.12
CA LYS A 533 7.36 -3.81 15.22
C LYS A 533 7.66 -3.49 16.67
N THR A 534 8.92 -3.23 16.98
CA THR A 534 9.36 -2.76 18.28
C THR A 534 9.70 -1.27 18.20
N VAL A 535 9.39 -0.54 19.25
CA VAL A 535 9.59 0.90 19.32
C VAL A 535 10.28 1.19 20.63
N HIS A 536 11.41 1.87 20.56
CA HIS A 536 12.18 2.30 21.71
C HIS A 536 12.05 3.81 21.86
N LEU A 537 11.69 4.28 23.05
CA LEU A 537 11.66 5.69 23.43
C LEU A 537 12.68 5.87 24.57
N ASP A 538 13.63 6.78 24.38
CA ASP A 538 14.74 7.04 25.32
C ASP A 538 15.51 5.77 25.71
N GLY A 539 15.66 4.85 24.75
CA GLY A 539 16.35 3.58 24.94
C GLY A 539 15.53 2.48 25.61
N ARG A 540 14.30 2.76 26.05
CA ARG A 540 13.37 1.79 26.65
C ARG A 540 12.29 1.37 25.67
N LEU A 541 11.78 0.16 25.82
CA LEU A 541 10.74 -0.39 24.97
C LEU A 541 9.39 0.29 25.30
N ALA A 542 8.85 1.01 24.34
CA ALA A 542 7.54 1.64 24.44
C ALA A 542 6.46 0.59 24.15
N ASP A 543 6.17 -0.23 25.15
CA ASP A 543 5.27 -1.39 25.13
C ASP A 543 3.96 -1.16 24.37
N ARG A 544 3.26 -0.05 24.65
CA ARG A 544 1.93 0.25 24.07
C ARG A 544 1.94 0.65 22.60
N VAL A 545 3.12 0.86 22.02
CA VAL A 545 3.29 1.17 20.59
C VAL A 545 4.14 0.11 19.87
N CYS A 546 4.50 -0.97 20.57
CA CYS A 546 5.07 -2.19 19.99
C CYS A 546 3.94 -3.12 19.56
N TYR A 547 4.03 -3.63 18.32
CA TYR A 547 2.95 -4.39 17.70
C TYR A 547 3.40 -5.67 17.03
N PHE A 548 2.52 -6.67 17.11
CA PHE A 548 2.52 -7.85 16.27
C PHE A 548 1.30 -7.79 15.35
N ASP A 549 1.54 -7.50 14.08
CA ASP A 549 0.53 -7.33 13.05
C ASP A 549 0.44 -8.61 12.20
N LYS A 550 -0.75 -9.21 12.12
CA LYS A 550 -1.07 -10.29 11.17
C LYS A 550 -1.94 -9.71 10.05
N GLU A 551 -1.36 -9.60 8.86
CA GLU A 551 -2.02 -9.03 7.68
C GLU A 551 -2.48 -10.12 6.71
N TYR A 552 -3.73 -10.00 6.24
CA TYR A 552 -4.37 -10.94 5.31
C TYR A 552 -4.91 -10.21 4.08
N LYS A 553 -4.85 -10.87 2.92
CA LYS A 553 -5.55 -10.43 1.70
C LYS A 553 -6.86 -11.16 1.43
N SER A 554 -7.00 -12.36 1.97
CA SER A 554 -8.21 -13.18 1.83
C SER A 554 -9.17 -12.89 2.98
N ALA A 555 -10.36 -12.36 2.66
CA ALA A 555 -11.43 -12.15 3.64
C ALA A 555 -11.85 -13.46 4.31
N LYS A 556 -11.88 -14.55 3.54
CA LYS A 556 -12.26 -15.88 4.03
C LYS A 556 -11.28 -16.42 5.06
N GLU A 557 -9.98 -16.31 4.79
CA GLU A 557 -8.93 -16.75 5.74
C GLU A 557 -8.96 -15.91 7.01
N TYR A 558 -9.14 -14.60 6.86
CA TYR A 558 -9.24 -13.67 7.98
C TYR A 558 -10.48 -13.92 8.85
N LEU A 559 -11.66 -14.08 8.22
CA LEU A 559 -12.91 -14.39 8.92
C LEU A 559 -12.84 -15.73 9.64
N ALA A 560 -12.22 -16.75 9.03
CA ALA A 560 -12.03 -18.05 9.68
C ALA A 560 -11.19 -17.92 10.95
N LEU A 561 -10.10 -17.15 10.91
CA LEU A 561 -9.24 -16.88 12.07
C LEU A 561 -9.98 -16.14 13.19
N ILE A 562 -10.67 -15.04 12.87
CA ILE A 562 -11.34 -14.27 13.93
C ILE A 562 -12.55 -15.01 14.49
N ARG A 563 -13.29 -15.78 13.66
CA ARG A 563 -14.43 -16.58 14.12
C ARG A 563 -13.98 -17.76 15.00
N SER A 564 -12.81 -18.36 14.75
CA SER A 564 -12.30 -19.43 15.63
C SER A 564 -11.97 -18.97 17.05
N ALA A 565 -11.75 -17.66 17.25
CA ALA A 565 -11.49 -17.06 18.56
C ALA A 565 -12.62 -16.10 19.00
N GLN A 566 -13.85 -16.30 18.48
CA GLN A 566 -15.00 -15.42 18.71
C GLN A 566 -15.26 -15.13 20.20
N ASP A 567 -15.24 -16.16 21.04
CA ASP A 567 -15.56 -15.99 22.47
C ASP A 567 -14.53 -15.09 23.17
N THR A 568 -13.25 -15.20 22.80
CA THR A 568 -12.19 -14.32 23.29
C THR A 568 -12.44 -12.87 22.87
N TRP A 569 -12.81 -12.64 21.61
CA TRP A 569 -13.13 -11.29 21.10
C TRP A 569 -14.31 -10.67 21.84
N ILE A 570 -15.38 -11.44 22.04
CA ILE A 570 -16.61 -10.98 22.72
C ILE A 570 -16.33 -10.67 24.19
N ASP A 571 -15.61 -11.55 24.89
CA ASP A 571 -15.21 -11.31 26.28
C ASP A 571 -14.41 -10.01 26.40
N MET A 572 -13.41 -9.79 25.54
CA MET A 572 -12.61 -8.55 25.56
C MET A 572 -13.46 -7.31 25.25
N LEU A 573 -14.36 -7.36 24.27
CA LEU A 573 -15.27 -6.25 23.96
C LEU A 573 -16.22 -5.94 25.12
N SER A 574 -16.66 -6.96 25.86
CA SER A 574 -17.57 -6.78 26.99
C SER A 574 -16.93 -6.03 28.17
N ARG A 575 -15.60 -6.06 28.28
CA ARG A 575 -14.83 -5.38 29.34
C ARG A 575 -14.67 -3.87 29.10
N LYS A 576 -15.11 -3.35 27.95
CA LYS A 576 -15.14 -1.90 27.71
C LYS A 576 -16.07 -1.19 28.71
N PRO A 577 -15.82 0.09 29.02
CA PRO A 577 -16.75 0.88 29.84
C PRO A 577 -18.18 0.87 29.25
N GLY A 578 -19.15 0.36 30.02
CA GLY A 578 -20.54 0.24 29.58
C GLY A 578 -20.80 -0.89 28.56
N GLY A 579 -19.88 -1.85 28.43
CA GLY A 579 -20.04 -3.05 27.60
C GLY A 579 -20.94 -4.11 28.25
N THR A 580 -21.71 -4.82 27.42
CA THR A 580 -22.40 -6.06 27.79
C THR A 580 -22.04 -7.13 26.77
N VAL A 581 -22.19 -8.41 27.14
CA VAL A 581 -21.90 -9.53 26.23
C VAL A 581 -22.76 -9.47 24.97
N GLU A 582 -24.02 -9.07 25.08
CA GLU A 582 -24.94 -8.92 23.94
C GLU A 582 -24.49 -7.80 22.99
N LYS A 583 -24.12 -6.64 23.53
CA LYS A 583 -23.62 -5.52 22.75
C LYS A 583 -22.29 -5.86 22.07
N ALA A 584 -21.38 -6.52 22.79
CA ALA A 584 -20.12 -7.02 22.27
C ALA A 584 -20.30 -8.03 21.13
N ARG A 585 -21.26 -8.96 21.27
CA ARG A 585 -21.62 -9.92 20.21
C ARG A 585 -22.11 -9.20 18.97
N LYS A 586 -23.04 -8.25 19.12
CA LYS A 586 -23.55 -7.46 18.01
C LYS A 586 -22.45 -6.65 17.32
N GLU A 587 -21.58 -5.98 18.07
CA GLU A 587 -20.42 -5.24 17.51
C GLU A 587 -19.49 -6.16 16.70
N PHE A 588 -19.23 -7.38 17.18
CA PHE A 588 -18.41 -8.35 16.47
C PHE A 588 -19.08 -8.87 15.19
N GLU A 589 -20.38 -9.16 15.24
CA GLU A 589 -21.17 -9.60 14.08
C GLU A 589 -21.25 -8.50 13.00
N ASP A 590 -21.51 -7.26 13.41
CA ASP A 590 -21.52 -6.09 12.52
C ASP A 590 -20.15 -5.89 11.84
N TYR A 591 -19.05 -6.10 12.57
CA TYR A 591 -17.70 -6.06 12.00
C TYR A 591 -17.49 -7.19 10.97
N CYS A 592 -17.90 -8.42 11.28
CA CYS A 592 -17.80 -9.55 10.36
C CYS A 592 -18.61 -9.30 9.07
N ALA A 593 -19.83 -8.79 9.20
CA ALA A 593 -20.65 -8.40 8.04
C ALA A 593 -19.96 -7.32 7.20
N THR A 594 -19.31 -6.34 7.84
CA THR A 594 -18.55 -5.31 7.14
C THR A 594 -17.36 -5.89 6.36
N VAL A 595 -16.66 -6.89 6.92
CA VAL A 595 -15.56 -7.59 6.24
C VAL A 595 -16.05 -8.32 4.99
N GLU A 596 -17.22 -8.96 5.05
CA GLU A 596 -17.82 -9.64 3.91
C GLU A 596 -18.25 -8.66 2.79
N GLN A 597 -18.74 -7.48 3.18
CA GLN A 597 -19.09 -6.42 2.23
C GLN A 597 -17.86 -5.76 1.58
N HIS A 598 -16.78 -5.58 2.33
CA HIS A 598 -15.57 -4.91 1.87
C HIS A 598 -14.53 -5.92 1.43
N THR A 599 -14.70 -6.43 0.21
CA THR A 599 -13.73 -7.34 -0.44
C THR A 599 -13.21 -6.74 -1.74
N GLY A 600 -11.95 -6.99 -2.06
CA GLY A 600 -11.35 -6.50 -3.30
C GLY A 600 -9.82 -6.50 -3.30
N PRO A 601 -9.19 -6.26 -4.46
CA PRO A 601 -7.73 -6.33 -4.62
C PRO A 601 -6.97 -5.25 -3.83
N HIS A 602 -7.65 -4.16 -3.48
CA HIS A 602 -7.08 -3.04 -2.73
C HIS A 602 -7.30 -3.17 -1.22
N ILE A 603 -8.06 -4.18 -0.77
CA ILE A 603 -8.35 -4.38 0.64
C ILE A 603 -7.32 -5.33 1.26
N ARG A 604 -6.95 -5.06 2.50
CA ARG A 604 -6.24 -5.97 3.40
C ARG A 604 -6.92 -5.95 4.76
N TYR A 605 -6.84 -7.06 5.46
CA TYR A 605 -7.38 -7.23 6.80
C TYR A 605 -6.22 -7.32 7.79
N LEU A 606 -6.34 -6.65 8.92
CA LEU A 606 -5.31 -6.53 9.92
C LEU A 606 -5.86 -7.02 11.26
N LEU A 607 -5.17 -7.99 11.86
CA LEU A 607 -5.24 -8.27 13.28
C LEU A 607 -3.98 -7.68 13.92
N ARG A 608 -4.17 -6.73 14.85
CA ARG A 608 -3.09 -6.11 15.60
C ARG A 608 -3.15 -6.54 17.05
N GLU A 609 -2.01 -7.03 17.52
CA GLU A 609 -1.74 -7.30 18.92
C GLU A 609 -0.65 -6.32 19.40
N ARG A 610 -0.77 -5.84 20.63
CA ARG A 610 0.23 -4.98 21.29
C ARG A 610 0.98 -5.73 22.36
N LEU A 611 2.19 -5.27 22.65
CA LEU A 611 3.02 -5.88 23.69
C LEU A 611 2.43 -5.60 25.09
N ARG A 612 2.49 -6.61 25.97
CA ARG A 612 2.12 -6.45 27.37
C ARG A 612 3.17 -5.64 28.13
N PRO A 613 2.76 -4.74 29.05
CA PRO A 613 3.70 -4.04 29.92
C PRO A 613 4.62 -4.95 30.73
N ALA A 614 4.14 -6.13 31.15
CA ALA A 614 4.95 -7.11 31.88
C ALA A 614 6.01 -7.78 30.99
N ALA A 615 5.62 -8.20 29.78
CA ALA A 615 6.53 -8.81 28.82
C ALA A 615 7.60 -7.81 28.35
N ALA A 616 7.23 -6.54 28.13
CA ALA A 616 8.18 -5.49 27.78
C ALA A 616 9.30 -5.34 28.81
N ARG A 617 8.97 -5.36 30.11
CA ARG A 617 9.94 -5.29 31.20
C ARG A 617 10.86 -6.51 31.26
N GLU A 618 10.33 -7.70 30.98
CA GLU A 618 11.13 -8.93 30.93
C GLU A 618 12.14 -8.89 29.77
N VAL A 619 11.70 -8.42 28.61
CA VAL A 619 12.58 -8.17 27.44
C VAL A 619 13.67 -7.16 27.79
N GLU A 620 13.30 -6.02 28.37
CA GLU A 620 14.26 -5.00 28.82
C GLU A 620 15.26 -5.57 29.83
N GLY A 621 14.81 -6.34 30.81
CA GLY A 621 15.69 -6.97 31.80
C GLY A 621 16.71 -7.91 31.17
N HIS A 622 16.31 -8.67 30.14
CA HIS A 622 17.25 -9.50 29.38
C HIS A 622 18.23 -8.70 28.53
N LEU A 623 17.79 -7.62 27.89
CA LEU A 623 18.67 -6.74 27.11
C LEU A 623 19.66 -5.98 27.99
N ASP A 624 19.23 -5.52 29.17
CA ASP A 624 20.10 -4.87 30.16
C ASP A 624 21.17 -5.83 30.68
N LEU A 625 20.81 -7.09 30.93
CA LEU A 625 21.78 -8.15 31.27
C LEU A 625 22.77 -8.38 30.14
N ALA A 626 22.32 -8.41 28.89
CA ALA A 626 23.22 -8.56 27.73
C ALA A 626 24.21 -7.39 27.63
N ASN A 627 23.73 -6.15 27.86
CA ASN A 627 24.58 -4.97 27.89
C ASN A 627 25.58 -5.01 29.06
N LEU A 628 25.18 -5.52 30.22
CA LEU A 628 26.05 -5.72 31.37
C LEU A 628 27.14 -6.76 31.08
N HIS A 629 26.81 -7.88 30.43
CA HIS A 629 27.81 -8.86 29.99
C HIS A 629 28.84 -8.23 29.02
N ARG A 630 28.41 -7.36 28.09
CA ARG A 630 29.33 -6.64 27.20
C ARG A 630 30.18 -5.58 27.91
N ALA A 631 29.58 -4.86 28.85
CA ALA A 631 30.29 -3.85 29.65
C ALA A 631 31.33 -4.50 30.57
N THR A 632 31.00 -5.62 31.20
CA THR A 632 31.96 -6.37 32.05
C THR A 632 33.09 -6.98 31.23
N ALA A 633 32.85 -7.40 29.98
CA ALA A 633 33.89 -7.87 29.07
C ALA A 633 34.94 -6.79 28.72
N THR A 634 34.53 -5.51 28.71
CA THR A 634 35.41 -4.36 28.42
C THR A 634 36.07 -3.78 29.68
N GLY A 635 35.54 -4.10 30.88
CA GLY A 635 36.03 -3.61 32.17
C GLY A 635 37.06 -4.49 32.88
N THR A 636 37.31 -5.72 32.42
CA THR A 636 38.36 -6.57 33.00
C THR A 636 39.72 -6.23 32.36
N PRO A 637 40.69 -5.61 33.07
CA PRO A 637 42.07 -5.77 32.65
C PRO A 637 42.33 -7.28 32.66
N SER A 638 42.97 -7.79 31.61
CA SER A 638 43.28 -9.20 31.41
C SER A 638 44.04 -9.78 32.61
N GLY A 639 43.31 -10.18 33.65
CA GLY A 639 43.75 -11.03 34.74
C GLY A 639 43.65 -12.48 34.30
N GLN A 640 44.35 -12.83 33.23
CA GLN A 640 44.65 -14.21 32.93
C GLN A 640 46.08 -14.44 33.40
N ALA A 641 46.18 -15.10 34.56
CA ALA A 641 47.42 -15.59 35.11
C ALA A 641 48.19 -16.40 34.06
N ASP A 642 49.48 -16.07 33.93
CA ASP A 642 50.57 -16.83 33.30
C ASP A 642 50.21 -17.78 32.16
N ALA A 643 50.11 -17.22 30.96
CA ALA A 643 50.59 -17.90 29.76
C ALA A 643 51.67 -17.01 29.13
N PRO A 644 52.91 -17.51 28.90
CA PRO A 644 53.98 -16.69 28.38
C PRO A 644 53.58 -16.13 27.01
N ALA A 645 53.80 -14.82 26.84
CA ALA A 645 53.63 -14.14 25.57
C ALA A 645 54.34 -14.91 24.45
N MET A 646 53.65 -15.11 23.34
CA MET A 646 54.30 -15.55 22.10
C MET A 646 55.42 -14.55 21.77
N PRO A 647 56.62 -15.02 21.38
CA PRO A 647 57.67 -14.10 20.98
C PRO A 647 57.17 -13.31 19.75
N GLU A 648 57.33 -11.99 19.82
CA GLU A 648 57.19 -11.11 18.67
C GLU A 648 57.95 -11.70 17.48
N ALA A 649 57.40 -11.48 16.29
CA ALA A 649 58.00 -11.86 15.01
C ALA A 649 59.36 -11.19 14.82
N GLY A 650 60.40 -11.74 15.46
CA GLY A 650 61.78 -11.39 15.27
C GLY A 650 62.24 -11.85 13.90
N ALA A 651 62.73 -10.89 13.12
CA ALA A 651 63.57 -11.01 11.94
C ALA A 651 63.29 -12.19 10.99
N MET A 652 62.79 -11.88 9.79
CA MET A 652 62.87 -12.77 8.63
C MET A 652 64.27 -13.36 8.49
N ALA A 653 64.46 -14.59 8.97
CA ALA A 653 65.63 -15.38 8.62
C ALA A 653 65.58 -15.60 7.11
N THR A 654 66.65 -15.16 6.43
CA THR A 654 66.87 -15.38 5.00
C THR A 654 66.51 -16.82 4.61
N PRO A 655 65.73 -17.03 3.54
CA PRO A 655 65.30 -18.37 3.18
C PRO A 655 66.53 -19.24 2.86
N PRO A 656 66.63 -20.47 3.40
CA PRO A 656 67.70 -21.37 3.00
C PRO A 656 67.61 -21.64 1.49
N ALA A 657 68.78 -21.72 0.84
CA ALA A 657 68.90 -21.96 -0.59
C ALA A 657 67.99 -23.12 -1.02
N ARG A 658 67.06 -22.84 -1.95
CA ARG A 658 66.12 -23.83 -2.48
C ARG A 658 66.89 -24.97 -3.14
N LYS A 659 66.91 -26.16 -2.53
CA LYS A 659 67.26 -27.39 -3.23
C LYS A 659 66.25 -27.59 -4.36
N THR A 660 66.68 -27.40 -5.60
CA THR A 660 65.85 -27.64 -6.78
C THR A 660 65.59 -29.14 -6.90
N SER A 661 64.36 -29.56 -6.64
CA SER A 661 63.89 -30.92 -6.99
C SER A 661 64.14 -31.19 -8.48
N HIS A 662 64.63 -32.39 -8.82
CA HIS A 662 64.80 -32.84 -10.20
C HIS A 662 63.49 -33.34 -10.86
N MET A 663 62.35 -33.26 -10.17
CA MET A 663 61.07 -33.75 -10.71
C MET A 663 60.45 -32.79 -11.75
N PRO A 664 59.83 -33.32 -12.84
CA PRO A 664 59.06 -32.52 -13.79
C PRO A 664 57.96 -31.68 -13.10
N ARG A 665 57.77 -30.43 -13.57
CA ARG A 665 56.80 -29.45 -13.02
C ARG A 665 55.40 -30.01 -12.69
N PRO A 666 54.74 -30.80 -13.56
CA PRO A 666 53.39 -31.29 -13.26
C PRO A 666 53.35 -32.27 -12.08
N LEU A 667 54.34 -33.18 -11.97
CA LEU A 667 54.42 -34.14 -10.86
C LEU A 667 54.79 -33.45 -9.54
N ARG A 668 55.65 -32.42 -9.59
CA ARG A 668 55.98 -31.59 -8.42
C ARG A 668 54.75 -30.86 -7.88
N ASN A 669 53.94 -30.27 -8.76
CA ASN A 669 52.71 -29.57 -8.35
C ASN A 669 51.67 -30.52 -7.75
N LEU A 670 51.59 -31.75 -8.26
CA LEU A 670 50.65 -32.76 -7.77
C LEU A 670 51.09 -33.30 -6.40
N ALA A 671 52.38 -33.60 -6.23
CA ALA A 671 52.97 -33.98 -4.94
C ALA A 671 52.84 -32.86 -3.89
N ASP A 672 53.11 -31.61 -4.26
CA ASP A 672 52.94 -30.42 -3.40
C ASP A 672 51.49 -30.20 -2.96
N LYS A 673 50.52 -30.53 -3.83
CA LYS A 673 49.09 -30.38 -3.56
C LYS A 673 48.56 -31.50 -2.65
N VAL A 674 49.04 -32.73 -2.83
CA VAL A 674 48.66 -33.87 -1.98
C VAL A 674 49.27 -33.73 -0.58
N THR A 675 50.56 -33.38 -0.48
CA THR A 675 51.23 -33.12 0.81
C THR A 675 50.64 -31.90 1.55
N GLY A 676 50.28 -30.83 0.82
CA GLY A 676 49.60 -29.69 1.43
C GLY A 676 48.22 -30.04 2.01
N ARG A 677 47.47 -30.92 1.34
CA ARG A 677 46.16 -31.39 1.83
C ARG A 677 46.27 -32.32 3.03
N SER A 678 47.25 -33.22 3.06
CA SER A 678 47.44 -34.12 4.20
C SER A 678 47.84 -33.33 5.46
N GLN A 679 48.75 -32.36 5.33
CA GLN A 679 49.22 -31.55 6.46
C GLN A 679 48.13 -30.63 7.02
N GLN A 680 47.27 -30.06 6.15
CA GLN A 680 46.08 -29.32 6.60
C GLN A 680 45.06 -30.21 7.30
N ALA A 681 44.85 -31.43 6.81
CA ALA A 681 43.94 -32.38 7.44
C ALA A 681 44.48 -32.88 8.80
N GLU A 682 45.79 -33.01 8.93
CA GLU A 682 46.46 -33.38 10.17
C GLU A 682 46.34 -32.28 11.22
N ALA A 683 46.62 -31.02 10.87
CA ALA A 683 46.45 -29.86 11.75
C ALA A 683 45.01 -29.74 12.27
N ARG A 684 44.02 -29.98 11.42
CA ARG A 684 42.59 -29.96 11.81
C ARG A 684 42.20 -31.06 12.81
N ARG A 685 42.91 -32.20 12.82
CA ARG A 685 42.65 -33.32 13.72
C ARG A 685 43.31 -33.17 15.09
N MET A 686 44.21 -32.21 15.26
CA MET A 686 44.92 -31.98 16.53
C MET A 686 44.14 -31.07 17.47
N ASP A 687 44.35 -31.28 18.77
CA ASP A 687 43.79 -30.43 19.83
C ASP A 687 44.55 -29.11 19.97
N ILE A 688 43.91 -28.05 20.47
CA ILE A 688 44.47 -26.69 20.56
C ILE A 688 45.72 -26.65 21.44
N ASP A 689 45.75 -27.42 22.54
CA ASP A 689 46.89 -27.49 23.44
C ASP A 689 48.04 -28.29 22.83
N ALA A 690 47.73 -29.32 22.04
CA ALA A 690 48.71 -30.06 21.25
C ALA A 690 49.32 -29.21 20.13
N ILE A 691 48.51 -28.37 19.46
CA ILE A 691 48.98 -27.41 18.45
C ILE A 691 49.91 -26.37 19.10
N ARG A 692 49.53 -25.84 20.27
CA ARG A 692 50.30 -24.83 21.00
C ARG A 692 51.63 -25.39 21.54
N ALA A 693 51.61 -26.57 22.14
CA ALA A 693 52.81 -27.26 22.60
C ALA A 693 53.78 -27.57 21.44
N ARG A 694 53.25 -27.91 20.26
CA ARG A 694 54.05 -28.27 19.08
C ARG A 694 54.62 -27.04 18.34
N LEU A 695 53.94 -25.90 18.40
CA LEU A 695 54.49 -24.62 17.95
C LEU A 695 55.55 -24.06 18.93
N ALA A 696 55.40 -24.32 20.23
CA ALA A 696 56.33 -23.87 21.26
C ALA A 696 57.59 -24.76 21.40
N SER A 697 57.50 -26.05 21.05
CA SER A 697 58.58 -27.03 21.27
C SER A 697 59.79 -26.89 20.34
N GLY A 698 59.75 -26.01 19.34
CA GLY A 698 60.88 -25.75 18.43
C GLY A 698 61.35 -26.95 17.61
N GLN A 699 60.55 -28.02 17.53
CA GLN A 699 60.86 -29.23 16.76
C GLN A 699 61.00 -28.89 15.27
N PRO A 700 61.93 -29.54 14.52
CA PRO A 700 62.15 -29.27 13.11
C PRO A 700 61.00 -29.82 12.24
N GLU A 701 59.89 -29.08 12.20
CA GLU A 701 58.73 -29.39 11.35
C GLU A 701 58.89 -28.74 9.96
N PRO A 702 58.40 -29.37 8.88
CA PRO A 702 58.40 -28.75 7.56
C PRO A 702 57.65 -27.41 7.60
N GLY A 703 58.22 -26.33 7.05
CA GLY A 703 57.63 -24.98 7.13
C GLY A 703 56.24 -24.80 6.50
N ARG A 704 55.65 -25.84 5.89
CA ARG A 704 54.23 -25.86 5.48
C ARG A 704 53.31 -26.37 6.60
N MET A 705 53.76 -27.32 7.43
CA MET A 705 53.02 -27.80 8.61
C MET A 705 52.89 -26.68 9.65
N ILE A 706 53.96 -25.93 9.90
CA ILE A 706 53.94 -24.76 10.80
C ILE A 706 52.87 -23.74 10.36
N ARG A 707 52.79 -23.44 9.06
CA ARG A 707 51.77 -22.53 8.50
C ARG A 707 50.35 -23.11 8.57
N ALA A 708 50.18 -24.42 8.47
CA ALA A 708 48.88 -25.07 8.62
C ALA A 708 48.40 -25.03 10.08
N LEU A 709 49.29 -25.30 11.04
CA LEU A 709 49.05 -25.21 12.48
C LEU A 709 48.75 -23.77 12.92
N GLN A 710 49.52 -22.78 12.43
CA GLN A 710 49.27 -21.36 12.70
C GLN A 710 47.91 -20.90 12.18
N ARG A 711 47.55 -21.26 10.94
CA ARG A 711 46.23 -20.90 10.38
C ARG A 711 45.07 -21.56 11.11
N GLU A 712 45.23 -22.80 11.55
CA GLU A 712 44.20 -23.50 12.34
C GLU A 712 44.09 -22.90 13.75
N ALA A 713 45.21 -22.52 14.38
CA ALA A 713 45.22 -21.82 15.67
C ALA A 713 44.59 -20.42 15.56
N GLU A 714 44.94 -19.64 14.53
CA GLU A 714 44.32 -18.34 14.21
C GLU A 714 42.82 -18.50 13.91
N HIS A 715 42.43 -19.52 13.15
CA HIS A 715 41.03 -19.82 12.87
C HIS A 715 40.25 -20.18 14.15
N ARG A 716 40.86 -20.96 15.06
CA ARG A 716 40.25 -21.35 16.34
C ARG A 716 40.22 -20.20 17.35
N GLN A 717 41.24 -19.35 17.39
CA GLN A 717 41.21 -18.09 18.15
C GLN A 717 40.18 -17.11 17.59
N ALA A 718 40.02 -17.04 16.27
CA ALA A 718 38.99 -16.22 15.63
C ALA A 718 37.57 -16.77 15.82
N THR A 719 37.42 -18.06 16.14
CA THR A 719 36.11 -18.71 16.40
C THR A 719 35.79 -18.89 17.88
N ALA A 720 36.77 -18.75 18.79
CA ALA A 720 36.54 -18.68 20.23
C ALA A 720 35.93 -17.32 20.61
N ARG A 721 34.60 -17.26 20.69
CA ARG A 721 33.89 -16.10 21.24
C ARG A 721 34.21 -15.98 22.74
N PRO A 722 34.48 -14.78 23.27
CA PRO A 722 34.66 -14.60 24.71
C PRO A 722 33.38 -15.01 25.45
N PRO A 723 33.47 -15.62 26.64
CA PRO A 723 32.32 -16.12 27.39
C PRO A 723 31.24 -15.05 27.61
N ALA A 724 31.67 -13.80 27.85
CA ALA A 724 30.76 -12.68 28.02
C ALA A 724 29.94 -12.31 26.76
N GLU A 725 30.46 -12.52 25.55
CA GLU A 725 29.68 -12.31 24.32
C GLU A 725 28.71 -13.47 24.06
N ALA A 726 29.08 -14.70 24.47
CA ALA A 726 28.16 -15.84 24.43
C ALA A 726 27.01 -15.66 25.45
N ASP A 727 27.30 -15.18 26.66
CA ASP A 727 26.31 -14.87 27.69
C ASP A 727 25.39 -13.71 27.26
N ALA A 728 25.95 -12.66 26.66
CA ALA A 728 25.17 -11.56 26.08
C ALA A 728 24.20 -12.07 24.99
N GLN A 729 24.68 -12.92 24.08
CA GLN A 729 23.84 -13.53 23.04
C GLN A 729 22.77 -14.46 23.63
N ALA A 730 23.06 -15.18 24.72
CA ALA A 730 22.07 -16.00 25.41
C ALA A 730 20.97 -15.16 26.05
N CYS A 731 21.31 -14.01 26.63
CA CYS A 731 20.35 -13.03 27.13
C CYS A 731 19.50 -12.43 26.00
N GLU A 732 20.08 -12.07 24.86
CA GLU A 732 19.34 -11.61 23.68
C GLU A 732 18.39 -12.68 23.14
N ALA A 733 18.82 -13.95 23.11
CA ALA A 733 17.96 -15.06 22.70
C ALA A 733 16.77 -15.25 23.65
N LYS A 734 16.93 -14.99 24.95
CA LYS A 734 15.82 -14.99 25.92
C LYS A 734 14.88 -13.81 25.68
N ALA A 735 15.41 -12.61 25.41
CA ALA A 735 14.60 -11.45 25.04
C ALA A 735 13.75 -11.73 23.79
N ASP A 736 14.35 -12.32 22.76
CA ASP A 736 13.64 -12.76 21.56
C ASP A 736 12.57 -13.82 21.87
N ALA A 737 12.88 -14.80 22.72
CA ALA A 737 11.91 -15.84 23.12
C ALA A 737 10.66 -15.24 23.79
N VAL A 738 10.83 -14.23 24.64
CA VAL A 738 9.71 -13.49 25.24
C VAL A 738 8.93 -12.73 24.17
N LEU A 739 9.59 -12.05 23.24
CA LEU A 739 8.93 -11.32 22.14
C LEU A 739 8.13 -12.24 21.20
N PHE A 740 8.54 -13.49 21.01
CA PHE A 740 7.83 -14.45 20.16
C PHE A 740 6.82 -15.33 20.91
N ALA A 741 6.70 -15.20 22.23
CA ALA A 741 5.69 -15.91 23.01
C ALA A 741 4.30 -15.28 22.81
N GLU A 742 3.28 -16.10 22.52
CA GLU A 742 1.89 -15.64 22.32
C GLU A 742 1.34 -14.92 23.55
N ALA A 743 1.72 -15.36 24.75
CA ALA A 743 1.31 -14.76 26.01
C ALA A 743 1.85 -13.34 26.22
N SER A 744 2.87 -12.91 25.47
CA SER A 744 3.43 -11.56 25.55
C SER A 744 2.57 -10.52 24.87
N TRP A 745 1.61 -10.95 24.05
CA TRP A 745 0.80 -10.07 23.21
C TRP A 745 -0.65 -9.99 23.72
N LEU A 746 -1.26 -8.82 23.54
CA LEU A 746 -2.68 -8.56 23.81
C LEU A 746 -3.36 -8.07 22.55
N PRO A 747 -4.55 -8.58 22.22
CA PRO A 747 -5.25 -8.05 21.08
C PRO A 747 -5.67 -6.60 21.29
N GLU A 748 -5.33 -5.74 20.33
CA GLU A 748 -5.62 -4.30 20.39
C GLU A 748 -6.73 -3.94 19.41
N LYS A 749 -6.67 -4.51 18.19
CA LYS A 749 -7.54 -4.07 17.11
C LYS A 749 -7.68 -5.07 15.96
N LEU A 750 -8.89 -5.14 15.40
CA LEU A 750 -9.19 -5.67 14.09
C LEU A 750 -9.43 -4.50 13.11
N ALA A 751 -8.90 -4.55 11.90
CA ALA A 751 -9.08 -3.48 10.92
C ALA A 751 -9.23 -3.97 9.48
N ILE A 752 -10.03 -3.24 8.72
CA ILE A 752 -10.09 -3.31 7.26
C ILE A 752 -9.31 -2.10 6.73
N VAL A 753 -8.29 -2.34 5.93
CA VAL A 753 -7.40 -1.31 5.41
C VAL A 753 -7.44 -1.34 3.88
N GLU A 754 -7.62 -0.17 3.28
CA GLU A 754 -7.55 0.02 1.84
C GLU A 754 -6.16 0.55 1.47
N ASN A 755 -5.58 -0.02 0.41
CA ASN A 755 -4.34 0.42 -0.19
C ASN A 755 -4.55 0.67 -1.69
N VAL A 756 -4.50 1.94 -2.06
CA VAL A 756 -4.61 2.38 -3.45
C VAL A 756 -3.25 2.85 -3.92
N SER A 757 -2.80 2.32 -5.05
CA SER A 757 -1.56 2.78 -5.68
C SER A 757 -1.79 3.12 -7.14
N LYS A 758 -1.11 4.16 -7.60
CA LYS A 758 -1.05 4.57 -8.99
C LYS A 758 0.42 4.68 -9.38
N ARG A 759 0.76 4.07 -10.50
CA ARG A 759 2.08 4.13 -11.11
C ARG A 759 1.95 4.62 -12.54
N GLU A 760 2.76 5.59 -12.90
CA GLU A 760 2.95 6.00 -14.28
C GLU A 760 4.41 5.73 -14.66
N SER A 761 4.61 5.16 -15.85
CA SER A 761 5.94 4.94 -16.40
C SER A 761 6.00 5.41 -17.84
N ARG A 762 7.08 6.13 -18.18
CA ARG A 762 7.35 6.64 -19.53
C ARG A 762 8.73 6.20 -19.95
N GLY A 763 8.86 5.61 -21.13
CA GLY A 763 10.15 5.20 -21.68
C GLY A 763 10.06 4.05 -22.66
N VAL A 764 11.22 3.48 -23.00
CA VAL A 764 11.35 2.41 -23.98
C VAL A 764 11.47 1.08 -23.26
N SER A 765 10.70 0.09 -23.71
CA SER A 765 10.75 -1.28 -23.19
C SER A 765 10.94 -2.26 -24.35
N LEU A 766 12.20 -2.53 -24.67
CA LEU A 766 12.68 -3.52 -25.65
C LEU A 766 13.44 -4.63 -24.90
N THR A 767 14.43 -5.24 -25.54
CA THR A 767 15.46 -6.05 -24.86
C THR A 767 16.17 -5.23 -23.78
N VAL A 768 16.39 -3.94 -24.03
CA VAL A 768 16.76 -2.97 -23.00
C VAL A 768 15.52 -2.19 -22.58
N GLN A 769 15.34 -2.05 -21.28
CA GLN A 769 14.27 -1.29 -20.65
C GLN A 769 14.88 -0.06 -20.00
N MET A 770 14.35 1.10 -20.34
CA MET A 770 14.70 2.37 -19.70
C MET A 770 13.41 3.16 -19.52
N GLN A 771 13.03 3.38 -18.27
CA GLN A 771 11.77 4.04 -17.92
C GLN A 771 11.99 5.07 -16.82
N SER A 772 11.39 6.25 -16.98
CA SER A 772 11.06 7.12 -15.86
C SER A 772 9.78 6.60 -15.21
N THR A 773 9.72 6.63 -13.88
CA THR A 773 8.63 6.08 -13.07
C THR A 773 8.23 7.08 -12.00
N THR A 774 6.94 7.39 -11.93
CA THR A 774 6.32 8.12 -10.83
C THR A 774 5.27 7.23 -10.20
N GLU A 775 5.27 7.16 -8.87
CA GLU A 775 4.45 6.25 -8.09
C GLU A 775 3.86 7.01 -6.90
N ALA A 776 2.57 6.79 -6.66
CA ALA A 776 1.90 7.28 -5.47
C ALA A 776 1.08 6.13 -4.88
N SER A 777 1.24 5.87 -3.58
CA SER A 777 0.44 4.89 -2.85
C SER A 777 -0.14 5.53 -1.60
N GLY A 778 -1.44 5.38 -1.39
CA GLY A 778 -2.16 5.81 -0.20
C GLY A 778 -2.75 4.61 0.53
N GLN A 779 -2.68 4.63 1.85
CA GLN A 779 -3.31 3.69 2.75
C GLN A 779 -4.24 4.44 3.68
N ARG A 780 -5.45 3.89 3.87
CA ARG A 780 -6.38 4.30 4.92
C ARG A 780 -7.09 3.11 5.52
N GLU A 781 -7.58 3.34 6.71
CA GLU A 781 -8.42 2.41 7.43
C GLU A 781 -9.89 2.64 7.06
N LEU A 782 -10.60 1.62 6.61
CA LEU A 782 -12.02 1.71 6.27
C LEU A 782 -12.90 1.54 7.51
N ASN A 783 -12.64 0.47 8.26
CA ASN A 783 -13.35 0.16 9.50
C ASN A 783 -12.39 -0.49 10.50
N SER A 784 -12.66 -0.35 11.79
CA SER A 784 -11.92 -1.06 12.83
C SER A 784 -12.77 -1.38 14.05
N LEU A 785 -12.49 -2.51 14.65
CA LEU A 785 -12.97 -2.89 15.97
C LEU A 785 -11.79 -2.83 16.95
N LYS A 786 -11.86 -1.94 17.95
CA LYS A 786 -10.85 -1.77 18.99
C LYS A 786 -11.29 -2.44 20.28
N PHE A 787 -10.36 -2.98 21.07
CA PHE A 787 -10.67 -3.70 22.32
C PHE A 787 -10.30 -2.93 23.59
N GLY A 788 -9.63 -1.78 23.47
CA GLY A 788 -9.28 -0.86 24.56
C GLY A 788 -9.05 0.56 24.05
#